data_AF-A0A9W8TRF2-F1
#
_entry.id   AF-A0A9W8TRF2-F1
#
_cell.length_a   1.000
_cell.length_b   1.000
_cell.length_c   1.000
_cell.angle_alpha   90.00
_cell.angle_beta   90.00
_cell.angle_gamma   90.00
#
_symmetry.space_group_name_H-M   'P 1'
#
loop_
_entity.id
_entity.type
_entity.pdbx_description
1 polymer ?
#
loop_
_entity_poly.entity_id
_entity_poly.type
_entity_poly.pdbx_seq_one_letter_code
_entity_poly.pdbx_strand_id
1 'polypeptide(L)'
;MVQARLLTNSFNNSIVVDANVYSNRDRTLTPFKNYDGWVNPEDLAPMPQCIAQQDQSAWLSAMTKCTKHRCTDWFIWCTHQQWLTQLTCLDTEFSSDIIAPYLPYCSRSILAEAQLYEWIHATTGRTWLIHAGDATKLRNLSPSSLAKGYAALEAIDHAPICLSSSESALSMEPFELVIASCSFTATAQHTGNAGRPWEYSTSLKSMIALDSETAGYDLAWGRVGYGNYFDKKCFCDTYTYDPNSEPCSGLDLTKERLWIHATCGSMSLPYNWMDKLRIMGSAYVRIRNWYRSVNVADMSKQVVELTNQCVIDACEVDSNGYCEVNHAVDRACFCSALTIDLENESRSGLELTKEWLWINATCGPTPLPDDWTDYLNTTGFAYIPKEEWYWPKCVADIPKQVIELSEYQCATDVCEVDPDGYCKVKSTVDRICFCRDISYDSCGGSCHLFETRIDYVKWLHELCGNVQGWHGLPDNWRQLAAPTSLDMIPWRWTIKSTETCVANEWKLRSLALINLVTLVAAFLIQGRNTPQIARGFLWHPHPGSWFSKGTLIVALQLLANWFNTFFIQKTPRYEDIPVVQLLLFWCSMPRLTWLTILLISVRSSKELDSSVALSSLFAEFVLQLLSSYYMGMTVQYGLEHNFYSGGLRNADREMPAQLLYAGALTWLSIWLFIIFLALAGLIIAVTYWINSSRRSEKILLMRSRRAAYGTFPVASQDYQVSDKTPVAWYQILVIVMLFLWIAQWLFWSGFIRVASEEFCPPNLVVLTAVWAISSFASVVVAAT
;
A
#
# COMPACT_ATOMS: atom_id res chain seq x y z
N MET A 1 -45.96 11.26 -10.13
CA MET A 1 -45.68 12.61 -9.57
C MET A 1 -44.21 12.88 -9.83
N VAL A 2 -43.73 13.84 -10.62
CA VAL A 2 -44.25 14.97 -11.40
C VAL A 2 -43.15 15.20 -12.48
N GLN A 3 -43.43 15.07 -13.80
CA GLN A 3 -43.47 16.14 -14.84
C GLN A 3 -42.52 17.34 -14.61
N ALA A 4 -41.90 18.03 -15.57
CA ALA A 4 -41.59 17.91 -17.00
C ALA A 4 -40.85 19.22 -17.40
N ARG A 5 -40.13 19.21 -18.54
CA ARG A 5 -39.77 20.35 -19.44
C ARG A 5 -38.63 21.30 -19.00
N LEU A 6 -37.49 21.29 -19.71
CA LEU A 6 -37.15 21.90 -21.02
C LEU A 6 -36.70 23.36 -20.89
N LEU A 7 -35.44 23.63 -21.21
CA LEU A 7 -35.02 24.73 -22.08
C LEU A 7 -33.80 24.29 -22.91
N THR A 8 -33.77 24.81 -24.13
CA THR A 8 -33.11 24.35 -25.36
C THR A 8 -31.90 25.19 -25.77
N ASN A 9 -31.08 24.63 -26.68
CA ASN A 9 -30.12 25.22 -27.64
C ASN A 9 -28.72 25.58 -27.08
N SER A 10 -27.58 25.37 -27.76
CA SER A 10 -27.23 24.94 -29.13
C SER A 10 -25.71 24.71 -29.18
N PHE A 11 -25.21 23.67 -29.90
CA PHE A 11 -24.20 23.75 -30.98
C PHE A 11 -23.56 22.36 -31.29
N ASN A 12 -23.87 21.89 -32.51
CA ASN A 12 -23.17 20.96 -33.41
C ASN A 12 -22.04 20.04 -32.90
N ASN A 13 -22.28 18.73 -32.99
CA ASN A 13 -21.70 17.91 -34.08
C ASN A 13 -22.46 16.58 -34.18
N SER A 14 -23.06 16.37 -35.34
CA SER A 14 -23.80 15.17 -35.73
C SER A 14 -22.88 13.95 -35.77
N ILE A 15 -23.04 13.10 -34.75
CA ILE A 15 -22.71 11.67 -34.82
C ILE A 15 -23.83 11.03 -35.63
N VAL A 16 -23.54 10.68 -36.88
CA VAL A 16 -24.32 9.69 -37.61
C VAL A 16 -23.85 8.32 -37.12
N VAL A 17 -24.78 7.62 -36.48
CA VAL A 17 -24.65 6.19 -36.19
C VAL A 17 -24.78 5.47 -37.53
N ASP A 18 -23.66 5.13 -38.15
CA ASP A 18 -23.64 4.22 -39.29
C ASP A 18 -23.65 2.78 -38.78
N ALA A 19 -24.83 2.19 -38.85
CA ALA A 19 -24.96 0.75 -39.02
C ALA A 19 -24.46 0.40 -40.44
N ASN A 20 -23.16 0.14 -40.57
CA ASN A 20 -22.57 -0.50 -41.74
C ASN A 20 -21.59 -1.58 -41.28
N VAL A 21 -22.15 -2.68 -40.78
CA VAL A 21 -21.54 -4.01 -40.92
C VAL A 21 -21.82 -4.44 -42.36
N TYR A 22 -21.03 -3.93 -43.29
CA TYR A 22 -20.92 -4.50 -44.63
C TYR A 22 -19.58 -5.25 -44.70
N SER A 23 -19.69 -6.58 -44.78
CA SER A 23 -18.94 -7.41 -45.71
C SER A 23 -17.67 -6.76 -46.28
N ASN A 24 -16.52 -7.17 -45.76
CA ASN A 24 -15.21 -6.86 -46.34
C ASN A 24 -15.05 -7.64 -47.67
N ARG A 25 -15.80 -7.20 -48.70
CA ARG A 25 -15.78 -7.65 -50.09
C ARG A 25 -14.81 -6.83 -50.94
N ASP A 26 -13.83 -6.16 -50.33
CA ASP A 26 -12.90 -5.27 -51.03
C ASP A 26 -11.45 -5.71 -50.78
N ARG A 27 -11.03 -6.80 -51.45
CA ARG A 27 -9.81 -6.69 -52.26
C ARG A 27 -10.30 -6.31 -53.65
N THR A 28 -10.04 -5.06 -53.99
CA THR A 28 -10.09 -4.51 -55.34
C THR A 28 -9.45 -5.47 -56.34
N LEU A 29 -10.28 -6.32 -56.97
CA LEU A 29 -10.04 -6.77 -58.33
C LEU A 29 -9.83 -5.47 -59.12
N THR A 30 -8.58 -5.20 -59.48
CA THR A 30 -8.25 -4.14 -60.44
C THR A 30 -9.24 -4.27 -61.59
N PRO A 31 -9.93 -3.16 -61.98
CA PRO A 31 -11.02 -3.26 -62.93
C PRO A 31 -10.46 -3.91 -64.19
N PHE A 32 -10.96 -5.11 -64.52
CA PHE A 32 -10.87 -5.66 -65.86
C PHE A 32 -11.17 -4.51 -66.80
N LYS A 33 -10.20 -4.10 -67.64
CA LYS A 33 -10.50 -3.17 -68.73
C LYS A 33 -11.40 -3.92 -69.69
N ASN A 34 -12.69 -3.80 -69.46
CA ASN A 34 -13.71 -4.49 -70.22
C ASN A 34 -14.03 -3.65 -71.46
N TYR A 35 -13.64 -4.15 -72.62
CA TYR A 35 -13.87 -3.54 -73.93
C TYR A 35 -15.17 -4.12 -74.53
N ASP A 36 -16.33 -3.75 -73.98
CA ASP A 36 -17.66 -4.23 -74.43
C ASP A 36 -17.79 -5.77 -74.46
N GLY A 37 -17.46 -6.43 -73.34
CA GLY A 37 -17.52 -7.88 -73.17
C GLY A 37 -16.23 -8.63 -73.55
N TRP A 38 -15.15 -7.89 -73.85
CA TRP A 38 -13.83 -8.39 -74.18
C TRP A 38 -12.82 -8.00 -73.10
N VAL A 39 -12.00 -8.97 -72.67
CA VAL A 39 -10.97 -8.77 -71.64
C VAL A 39 -9.61 -9.19 -72.18
N ASN A 40 -8.53 -8.65 -71.62
CA ASN A 40 -7.21 -9.18 -71.95
C ASN A 40 -7.06 -10.59 -71.35
N PRO A 41 -6.41 -11.52 -72.04
CA PRO A 41 -6.19 -12.86 -71.51
C PRO A 41 -5.48 -12.86 -70.16
N GLU A 42 -4.50 -11.96 -69.98
CA GLU A 42 -3.76 -11.80 -68.72
C GLU A 42 -4.62 -11.36 -67.52
N ASP A 43 -5.82 -10.83 -67.76
CA ASP A 43 -6.71 -10.43 -66.68
C ASP A 43 -7.55 -11.61 -66.17
N LEU A 44 -7.63 -12.73 -66.92
CA LEU A 44 -8.40 -13.92 -66.53
C LEU A 44 -7.73 -14.68 -65.39
N ALA A 45 -8.55 -15.29 -64.53
CA ALA A 45 -8.07 -16.12 -63.41
C ALA A 45 -7.13 -17.25 -63.92
N PRO A 46 -6.04 -17.57 -63.21
CA PRO A 46 -5.13 -18.66 -63.58
C PRO A 46 -5.84 -19.99 -63.78
N MET A 47 -5.24 -20.88 -64.58
CA MET A 47 -5.81 -22.21 -64.82
C MET A 47 -5.90 -22.99 -63.50
N PRO A 48 -7.05 -23.60 -63.16
CA PRO A 48 -7.16 -24.41 -61.94
C PRO A 48 -6.17 -25.57 -61.94
N GLN A 49 -5.60 -25.89 -60.77
CA GLN A 49 -4.55 -26.92 -60.64
C GLN A 49 -5.01 -28.28 -61.19
N CYS A 50 -6.26 -28.65 -60.91
CA CYS A 50 -6.83 -29.93 -61.35
C CYS A 50 -6.94 -30.05 -62.88
N ILE A 51 -6.99 -28.93 -63.60
CA ILE A 51 -6.97 -28.90 -65.07
C ILE A 51 -5.51 -28.91 -65.56
N ALA A 52 -4.65 -28.13 -64.90
CA ALA A 52 -3.24 -28.01 -65.26
C ALA A 52 -2.49 -29.35 -65.25
N GLN A 53 -2.94 -30.28 -64.40
CA GLN A 53 -2.34 -31.61 -64.25
C GLN A 53 -2.90 -32.66 -65.21
N GLN A 54 -3.86 -32.32 -66.08
CA GLN A 54 -4.52 -33.24 -67.02
C GLN A 54 -4.26 -32.84 -68.48
N ASP A 55 -4.90 -33.54 -69.43
CA ASP A 55 -4.87 -33.12 -70.84
C ASP A 55 -5.62 -31.79 -71.03
N GLN A 56 -4.87 -30.73 -71.33
CA GLN A 56 -5.37 -29.36 -71.45
C GLN A 56 -5.95 -29.05 -72.84
N SER A 57 -5.89 -29.99 -73.80
CA SER A 57 -6.18 -29.73 -75.21
C SER A 57 -7.58 -29.15 -75.46
N ALA A 58 -8.60 -29.72 -74.82
CA ALA A 58 -9.98 -29.24 -74.92
C ALA A 58 -10.17 -27.86 -74.26
N TRP A 59 -9.57 -27.66 -73.09
CA TRP A 59 -9.61 -26.39 -72.36
C TRP A 59 -8.94 -25.25 -73.15
N LEU A 60 -7.73 -25.47 -73.66
CA LEU A 60 -7.00 -24.50 -74.47
C LEU A 60 -7.70 -24.24 -75.80
N SER A 61 -8.32 -25.25 -76.41
CA SER A 61 -9.13 -25.07 -77.63
C SER A 61 -10.32 -24.15 -77.39
N ALA A 62 -11.06 -24.34 -76.29
CA ALA A 62 -12.19 -23.48 -75.91
C ALA A 62 -11.75 -22.02 -75.68
N MET A 63 -10.68 -21.82 -74.91
CA MET A 63 -10.09 -20.49 -74.69
C MET A 63 -9.63 -19.83 -76.00
N THR A 64 -8.97 -20.59 -76.87
CA THR A 64 -8.47 -20.10 -78.18
C THR A 64 -9.60 -19.65 -79.08
N LYS A 65 -10.70 -20.43 -79.15
CA LYS A 65 -11.85 -20.13 -80.01
C LYS A 65 -12.52 -18.79 -79.67
N CYS A 66 -12.46 -18.41 -78.40
CA CYS A 66 -13.02 -17.16 -77.90
C CYS A 66 -12.05 -15.97 -77.91
N THR A 67 -10.80 -16.18 -78.32
CA THR A 67 -9.78 -15.13 -78.37
C THR A 67 -9.62 -14.60 -79.80
N LYS A 68 -9.67 -13.27 -79.98
CA LYS A 68 -9.53 -12.63 -81.29
C LYS A 68 -8.60 -11.42 -81.22
N HIS A 69 -7.87 -11.18 -82.31
CA HIS A 69 -7.07 -9.97 -82.46
C HIS A 69 -8.00 -8.79 -82.74
N ARG A 70 -8.09 -7.85 -81.80
CA ARG A 70 -9.03 -6.73 -81.81
C ARG A 70 -8.28 -5.41 -81.71
N CYS A 71 -8.90 -4.36 -82.24
CA CYS A 71 -8.41 -3.00 -82.08
C CYS A 71 -8.91 -2.44 -80.76
N THR A 72 -8.02 -1.93 -79.89
CA THR A 72 -8.39 -1.38 -78.58
C THR A 72 -8.39 0.15 -78.53
N ASP A 73 -7.84 0.82 -79.54
CA ASP A 73 -7.84 2.29 -79.63
C ASP A 73 -8.05 2.76 -81.08
N TRP A 74 -8.97 3.73 -81.25
CA TRP A 74 -9.42 4.22 -82.55
C TRP A 74 -9.41 5.74 -82.60
N PHE A 75 -8.45 6.31 -83.33
CA PHE A 75 -8.38 7.77 -83.53
C PHE A 75 -8.67 8.22 -84.97
N ILE A 76 -8.43 7.37 -85.99
CA ILE A 76 -8.88 7.46 -87.41
C ILE A 76 -8.62 6.12 -88.15
N TRP A 77 -7.55 5.42 -87.79
CA TRP A 77 -7.15 4.07 -88.18
C TRP A 77 -6.69 3.34 -86.91
N CYS A 78 -6.67 2.01 -86.91
CA CYS A 78 -6.35 1.24 -85.70
C CYS A 78 -4.91 1.46 -85.25
N THR A 79 -4.71 2.12 -84.10
CA THR A 79 -3.37 2.45 -83.56
C THR A 79 -2.85 1.38 -82.61
N HIS A 80 -3.72 0.61 -81.98
CA HIS A 80 -3.34 -0.44 -81.03
C HIS A 80 -4.19 -1.70 -81.25
N GLN A 81 -3.53 -2.83 -81.52
CA GLN A 81 -4.17 -4.15 -81.63
C GLN A 81 -3.69 -5.06 -80.52
N GLN A 82 -4.63 -5.76 -79.88
CA GLN A 82 -4.36 -6.71 -78.82
C GLN A 82 -5.22 -7.96 -79.02
N TRP A 83 -4.71 -9.10 -78.59
CA TRP A 83 -5.52 -10.31 -78.46
C TRP A 83 -6.42 -10.14 -77.25
N LEU A 84 -7.73 -10.21 -77.48
CA LEU A 84 -8.73 -10.11 -76.43
C LEU A 84 -9.61 -11.36 -76.43
N THR A 85 -10.12 -11.73 -75.26
CA THR A 85 -11.00 -12.89 -75.06
C THR A 85 -12.42 -12.42 -74.77
N GLN A 86 -13.41 -12.98 -75.47
CA GLN A 86 -14.82 -12.60 -75.30
C GLN A 86 -15.49 -13.45 -74.22
N LEU A 87 -15.97 -12.80 -73.15
CA LEU A 87 -16.59 -13.49 -72.01
C LEU A 87 -17.88 -14.23 -72.39
N THR A 88 -18.73 -13.64 -73.24
CA THR A 88 -19.96 -14.31 -73.71
C THR A 88 -19.69 -15.52 -74.59
N CYS A 89 -18.54 -15.54 -75.30
CA CYS A 89 -18.11 -16.73 -76.03
C CYS A 89 -17.65 -17.81 -75.06
N LEU A 90 -16.86 -17.44 -74.04
CA LEU A 90 -16.41 -18.38 -73.01
C LEU A 90 -17.59 -19.02 -72.29
N ASP A 91 -18.62 -18.23 -71.95
CA ASP A 91 -19.86 -18.79 -71.40
C ASP A 91 -20.50 -19.81 -72.32
N THR A 92 -20.54 -19.59 -73.63
CA THR A 92 -21.10 -20.61 -74.54
C THR A 92 -20.19 -21.83 -74.76
N GLU A 93 -18.87 -21.63 -74.87
CA GLU A 93 -17.92 -22.70 -75.22
C GLU A 93 -17.56 -23.58 -74.03
N PHE A 94 -17.51 -23.05 -72.81
CA PHE A 94 -17.37 -23.85 -71.59
C PHE A 94 -18.72 -24.49 -71.21
N SER A 95 -19.28 -25.28 -72.12
CA SER A 95 -20.48 -26.08 -71.90
C SER A 95 -20.20 -27.28 -70.98
N SER A 96 -21.28 -27.96 -70.58
CA SER A 96 -21.18 -29.19 -69.78
C SER A 96 -20.20 -30.20 -70.38
N ASP A 97 -20.15 -30.29 -71.70
CA ASP A 97 -19.40 -31.30 -72.43
C ASP A 97 -17.89 -31.04 -72.40
N ILE A 98 -17.46 -29.78 -72.23
CA ILE A 98 -16.06 -29.41 -72.08
C ILE A 98 -15.59 -29.62 -70.64
N ILE A 99 -16.46 -29.42 -69.65
CA ILE A 99 -16.12 -29.51 -68.22
C ILE A 99 -16.20 -30.95 -67.70
N ALA A 100 -17.17 -31.75 -68.18
CA ALA A 100 -17.45 -33.11 -67.70
C ALA A 100 -16.22 -34.05 -67.66
N PRO A 101 -15.31 -34.05 -68.66
CA PRO A 101 -14.11 -34.89 -68.60
C PRO A 101 -13.16 -34.54 -67.45
N TYR A 102 -13.20 -33.31 -66.94
CA TYR A 102 -12.33 -32.82 -65.87
C TYR A 102 -12.94 -32.98 -64.47
N LEU A 103 -14.27 -33.05 -64.36
CA LEU A 103 -14.98 -33.15 -63.07
C LEU A 103 -14.45 -34.28 -62.18
N PRO A 104 -14.23 -35.52 -62.66
CA PRO A 104 -13.70 -36.60 -61.82
C PRO A 104 -12.26 -36.38 -61.29
N TYR A 105 -11.54 -35.42 -61.85
CA TYR A 105 -10.19 -35.03 -61.40
C TYR A 105 -10.25 -33.85 -60.44
N CYS A 106 -11.14 -32.88 -60.69
CA CYS A 106 -11.31 -31.70 -59.85
C CYS A 106 -12.10 -31.99 -58.56
N SER A 107 -13.09 -32.90 -58.60
CA SER A 107 -13.86 -33.33 -57.42
C SER A 107 -13.05 -34.14 -56.40
N ARG A 108 -11.79 -34.47 -56.70
CA ARG A 108 -10.86 -35.15 -55.77
C ARG A 108 -10.38 -34.25 -54.63
N SER A 109 -10.68 -32.95 -54.67
CA SER A 109 -10.34 -31.98 -53.64
C SER A 109 -11.39 -30.90 -53.58
N ILE A 110 -11.99 -30.66 -52.41
CA ILE A 110 -12.95 -29.55 -52.21
C ILE A 110 -12.34 -28.21 -52.62
N LEU A 111 -11.04 -28.00 -52.34
CA LEU A 111 -10.38 -26.75 -52.72
C LEU A 111 -10.14 -26.67 -54.24
N ALA A 112 -9.84 -27.79 -54.93
CA ALA A 112 -9.69 -27.78 -56.38
C ALA A 112 -11.04 -27.69 -57.12
N GLU A 113 -12.08 -28.28 -56.55
CA GLU A 113 -13.46 -28.16 -57.02
C GLU A 113 -14.02 -26.76 -56.76
N ALA A 114 -13.77 -26.17 -55.60
CA ALA A 114 -14.08 -24.78 -55.31
C ALA A 114 -13.27 -23.83 -56.21
N GLN A 115 -11.99 -24.13 -56.47
CA GLN A 115 -11.17 -23.37 -57.42
C GLN A 115 -11.71 -23.48 -58.84
N LEU A 116 -12.16 -24.66 -59.28
CA LEU A 116 -12.82 -24.86 -60.57
C LEU A 116 -14.15 -24.10 -60.64
N TYR A 117 -14.96 -24.18 -59.58
CA TYR A 117 -16.23 -23.48 -59.46
C TYR A 117 -16.04 -21.97 -59.53
N GLU A 118 -15.15 -21.42 -58.71
CA GLU A 118 -14.85 -19.99 -58.69
C GLU A 118 -14.29 -19.54 -60.04
N TRP A 119 -13.45 -20.36 -60.68
CA TRP A 119 -12.95 -20.05 -62.02
C TRP A 119 -14.08 -20.00 -63.06
N ILE A 120 -14.97 -21.01 -63.08
CA ILE A 120 -16.13 -21.07 -63.99
C ILE A 120 -17.10 -19.93 -63.69
N HIS A 121 -17.43 -19.71 -62.43
CA HIS A 121 -18.31 -18.63 -61.99
C HIS A 121 -17.74 -17.24 -62.34
N ALA A 122 -16.46 -16.97 -62.07
CA ALA A 122 -15.82 -15.70 -62.36
C ALA A 122 -15.64 -15.47 -63.87
N THR A 123 -15.35 -16.51 -64.64
CA THR A 123 -15.01 -16.41 -66.07
C THR A 123 -16.24 -16.48 -66.98
N THR A 124 -17.24 -17.29 -66.60
CA THR A 124 -18.43 -17.54 -67.42
C THR A 124 -19.73 -17.06 -66.79
N GLY A 125 -19.76 -16.72 -65.50
CA GLY A 125 -20.98 -16.31 -64.79
C GLY A 125 -21.93 -17.45 -64.44
N ARG A 126 -21.50 -18.71 -64.55
CA ARG A 126 -22.34 -19.88 -64.27
C ARG A 126 -22.28 -20.30 -62.80
N THR A 127 -23.37 -20.84 -62.29
CA THR A 127 -23.54 -21.17 -60.86
C THR A 127 -23.65 -22.67 -60.56
N TRP A 128 -23.47 -23.56 -61.55
CA TRP A 128 -23.62 -25.01 -61.40
C TRP A 128 -22.55 -25.80 -62.19
N LEU A 129 -22.15 -26.97 -61.68
CA LEU A 129 -21.07 -27.83 -62.23
C LEU A 129 -21.55 -29.30 -62.37
N ILE A 130 -22.62 -29.58 -63.13
CA ILE A 130 -23.13 -30.93 -63.52
C ILE A 130 -23.11 -32.02 -62.42
N HIS A 131 -24.29 -32.47 -61.98
CA HIS A 131 -24.57 -33.64 -61.14
C HIS A 131 -23.41 -34.63 -60.91
N ALA A 132 -22.71 -34.48 -59.77
CA ALA A 132 -21.78 -35.46 -59.24
C ALA A 132 -22.55 -36.73 -58.83
N GLY A 133 -21.90 -37.89 -58.99
CA GLY A 133 -22.41 -39.18 -58.54
C GLY A 133 -21.30 -40.13 -58.09
N ASP A 134 -21.49 -40.63 -56.87
CA ASP A 134 -21.16 -41.97 -56.33
C ASP A 134 -19.77 -42.20 -55.67
N ALA A 135 -19.72 -42.11 -54.34
CA ALA A 135 -18.68 -42.68 -53.47
C ALA A 135 -19.10 -42.73 -51.98
N THR A 136 -20.07 -43.58 -51.60
CA THR A 136 -20.54 -43.69 -50.21
C THR A 136 -19.98 -44.93 -49.50
N LYS A 137 -19.20 -44.76 -48.41
CA LYS A 137 -19.01 -45.72 -47.27
C LYS A 137 -17.85 -45.34 -46.32
N LEU A 138 -17.95 -44.23 -45.57
CA LEU A 138 -17.13 -44.06 -44.35
C LEU A 138 -18.01 -44.09 -43.11
N ARG A 139 -17.62 -44.89 -42.11
CA ARG A 139 -18.40 -45.06 -40.88
C ARG A 139 -17.96 -44.13 -39.74
N ASN A 140 -16.67 -43.81 -39.64
CA ASN A 140 -16.10 -42.97 -38.58
C ASN A 140 -15.04 -42.02 -39.18
N LEU A 141 -15.06 -40.74 -38.81
CA LEU A 141 -14.03 -39.75 -39.14
C LEU A 141 -12.91 -39.80 -38.09
N SER A 142 -11.67 -39.54 -38.48
CA SER A 142 -10.52 -39.45 -37.56
C SER A 142 -9.41 -38.55 -38.14
N PRO A 143 -8.46 -38.05 -37.33
CA PRO A 143 -7.31 -37.29 -37.85
C PRO A 143 -6.59 -37.98 -39.00
N SER A 144 -6.34 -39.29 -38.91
CA SER A 144 -5.70 -40.03 -40.01
C SER A 144 -6.58 -40.13 -41.26
N SER A 145 -7.90 -40.29 -41.12
CA SER A 145 -8.83 -40.26 -42.24
C SER A 145 -8.83 -38.90 -42.94
N LEU A 146 -8.70 -37.81 -42.16
CA LEU A 146 -8.54 -36.47 -42.72
C LEU A 146 -7.21 -36.37 -43.52
N ALA A 147 -6.09 -36.75 -42.94
CA ALA A 147 -4.81 -36.72 -43.65
C ALA A 147 -4.74 -37.68 -44.87
N LYS A 148 -5.44 -38.83 -44.83
CA LYS A 148 -5.48 -39.83 -45.92
C LYS A 148 -6.43 -39.49 -47.06
N GLY A 149 -7.40 -38.61 -46.84
CA GLY A 149 -8.28 -38.07 -47.90
C GLY A 149 -7.52 -37.39 -49.05
N TYR A 150 -6.20 -37.20 -48.91
CA TYR A 150 -5.30 -36.66 -49.93
C TYR A 150 -4.11 -37.56 -50.28
N ALA A 151 -4.05 -38.84 -49.85
CA ALA A 151 -2.90 -39.68 -50.13
C ALA A 151 -2.85 -40.10 -51.62
N ALA A 152 -2.21 -39.27 -52.44
CA ALA A 152 -1.68 -39.54 -53.78
C ALA A 152 -2.48 -40.54 -54.65
N LEU A 153 -3.27 -39.97 -55.56
CA LEU A 153 -3.92 -40.61 -56.73
C LEU A 153 -5.16 -41.47 -56.51
N GLU A 154 -5.53 -41.87 -55.30
CA GLU A 154 -6.83 -42.54 -55.03
C GLU A 154 -7.34 -42.09 -53.65
N ALA A 155 -8.48 -41.40 -53.59
CA ALA A 155 -9.12 -41.11 -52.31
C ALA A 155 -9.55 -42.44 -51.67
N ILE A 156 -8.79 -42.91 -50.68
CA ILE A 156 -9.01 -44.23 -50.05
C ILE A 156 -10.27 -44.23 -49.17
N ASP A 157 -10.63 -43.06 -48.63
CA ASP A 157 -11.63 -42.90 -47.57
C ASP A 157 -12.75 -41.93 -48.01
N HIS A 158 -14.01 -42.38 -47.94
CA HIS A 158 -15.23 -41.65 -48.34
C HIS A 158 -15.74 -40.64 -47.28
N ALA A 159 -16.77 -39.85 -47.58
CA ALA A 159 -17.47 -39.04 -46.57
C ALA A 159 -18.46 -39.88 -45.73
N PRO A 160 -18.78 -39.48 -44.48
CA PRO A 160 -19.90 -40.03 -43.74
C PRO A 160 -21.22 -39.85 -44.47
N ILE A 161 -22.06 -40.88 -44.45
CA ILE A 161 -23.38 -40.88 -45.13
C ILE A 161 -24.25 -39.69 -44.69
N CYS A 162 -24.17 -39.25 -43.43
CA CYS A 162 -24.99 -38.13 -42.98
C CYS A 162 -24.57 -36.76 -43.55
N LEU A 163 -23.39 -36.62 -44.16
CA LEU A 163 -22.98 -35.38 -44.83
C LEU A 163 -23.60 -35.25 -46.23
N SER A 164 -24.06 -36.34 -46.84
CA SER A 164 -24.65 -36.34 -48.19
C SER A 164 -26.02 -35.68 -48.30
N SER A 165 -26.72 -35.48 -47.17
CA SER A 165 -27.99 -34.76 -47.13
C SER A 165 -27.82 -33.27 -46.85
N SER A 166 -26.58 -32.79 -46.72
CA SER A 166 -26.29 -31.38 -46.49
C SER A 166 -26.16 -30.69 -47.84
N GLU A 167 -26.85 -29.57 -48.03
CA GLU A 167 -26.76 -28.77 -49.27
C GLU A 167 -25.85 -27.57 -49.04
N SER A 168 -24.91 -27.33 -49.95
CA SER A 168 -24.17 -26.06 -49.99
C SER A 168 -25.15 -24.93 -50.31
N ALA A 169 -25.16 -23.85 -49.54
CA ALA A 169 -26.08 -22.74 -49.77
C ALA A 169 -25.76 -21.93 -51.04
N LEU A 170 -24.55 -22.09 -51.60
CA LEU A 170 -24.09 -21.41 -52.81
C LEU A 170 -24.35 -22.23 -54.09
N SER A 171 -24.14 -23.55 -54.06
CA SER A 171 -24.39 -24.42 -55.22
C SER A 171 -25.75 -25.14 -55.20
N MET A 172 -26.41 -25.20 -54.04
CA MET A 172 -27.61 -26.01 -53.79
C MET A 172 -27.42 -27.51 -54.07
N GLU A 173 -26.18 -27.98 -54.13
CA GLU A 173 -25.84 -29.38 -54.40
C GLU A 173 -25.55 -30.13 -53.08
N PRO A 174 -25.94 -31.41 -52.97
CA PRO A 174 -25.57 -32.26 -51.84
C PRO A 174 -24.06 -32.53 -51.83
N PHE A 175 -23.42 -32.48 -50.65
CA PHE A 175 -21.99 -32.79 -50.55
C PHE A 175 -21.74 -34.30 -50.73
N GLU A 176 -21.23 -34.72 -51.90
CA GLU A 176 -20.87 -36.13 -52.12
C GLU A 176 -19.49 -36.51 -51.59
N LEU A 177 -18.60 -35.52 -51.40
CA LEU A 177 -17.24 -35.70 -50.88
C LEU A 177 -16.96 -34.63 -49.81
N VAL A 178 -16.49 -35.05 -48.64
CA VAL A 178 -16.03 -34.17 -47.57
C VAL A 178 -14.58 -34.48 -47.26
N ILE A 179 -13.69 -33.54 -47.59
CA ILE A 179 -12.25 -33.63 -47.31
C ILE A 179 -11.91 -32.59 -46.26
N ALA A 180 -11.31 -33.03 -45.15
CA ALA A 180 -10.36 -32.19 -44.42
C ALA A 180 -8.99 -32.86 -44.55
N SER A 181 -7.91 -32.09 -44.72
CA SER A 181 -6.54 -32.58 -44.88
C SER A 181 -5.66 -32.00 -43.76
N CYS A 182 -4.59 -32.69 -43.37
CA CYS A 182 -3.54 -32.13 -42.52
C CYS A 182 -2.50 -31.32 -43.33
N SER A 183 -2.61 -31.25 -44.66
CA SER A 183 -1.62 -30.60 -45.55
C SER A 183 -2.21 -29.40 -46.30
N PHE A 184 -2.70 -28.41 -45.57
CA PHE A 184 -3.16 -27.17 -46.17
C PHE A 184 -2.09 -26.08 -46.03
N THR A 185 -1.72 -25.45 -47.15
CA THR A 185 -0.99 -24.18 -47.10
C THR A 185 -1.99 -23.05 -46.81
N ALA A 186 -1.60 -22.11 -45.94
CA ALA A 186 -2.43 -20.95 -45.63
C ALA A 186 -2.66 -20.02 -46.83
N THR A 187 -1.85 -20.17 -47.89
CA THR A 187 -1.86 -19.38 -49.11
C THR A 187 -1.74 -20.27 -50.35
N ALA A 188 -2.42 -19.90 -51.42
CA ALA A 188 -2.30 -20.46 -52.74
C ALA A 188 -0.94 -20.09 -53.34
N GLN A 189 -0.26 -21.06 -53.94
CA GLN A 189 1.05 -20.88 -54.55
C GLN A 189 0.90 -20.86 -56.07
N HIS A 190 1.45 -19.84 -56.70
CA HIS A 190 1.54 -19.76 -58.16
C HIS A 190 2.70 -20.61 -58.66
N THR A 191 2.44 -21.43 -59.68
CA THR A 191 3.42 -22.33 -60.28
C THR A 191 4.07 -21.75 -61.54
N GLY A 192 3.62 -20.57 -61.97
CA GLY A 192 4.14 -19.84 -63.12
C GLY A 192 4.02 -18.31 -62.96
N ASN A 193 3.70 -17.61 -64.04
CA ASN A 193 3.68 -16.15 -64.08
C ASN A 193 2.34 -15.56 -63.60
N ALA A 194 2.19 -15.39 -62.29
CA ALA A 194 0.99 -14.85 -61.65
C ALA A 194 0.52 -13.48 -62.19
N GLY A 195 1.44 -12.64 -62.66
CA GLY A 195 1.10 -11.32 -63.22
C GLY A 195 0.61 -11.36 -64.67
N ARG A 196 0.69 -12.52 -65.33
CA ARG A 196 0.24 -12.73 -66.71
C ARG A 196 -0.15 -14.20 -66.93
N PRO A 197 -1.30 -14.66 -66.40
CA PRO A 197 -1.62 -16.09 -66.34
C PRO A 197 -1.90 -16.74 -67.69
N TRP A 198 -2.29 -15.96 -68.69
CA TRP A 198 -2.63 -16.44 -70.04
C TRP A 198 -1.95 -15.60 -71.12
N GLU A 199 -1.60 -16.25 -72.24
CA GLU A 199 -1.10 -15.56 -73.44
C GLU A 199 -1.58 -16.27 -74.72
N TYR A 200 -1.86 -15.50 -75.77
CA TYR A 200 -2.06 -16.06 -77.11
C TYR A 200 -0.72 -16.24 -77.83
N SER A 201 -0.36 -17.51 -78.11
CA SER A 201 0.85 -17.83 -78.84
C SER A 201 0.60 -17.81 -80.36
N THR A 202 1.23 -16.86 -81.06
CA THR A 202 1.12 -16.75 -82.52
C THR A 202 1.76 -17.92 -83.26
N SER A 203 2.81 -18.53 -82.69
CA SER A 203 3.49 -19.69 -83.28
C SER A 203 2.63 -20.97 -83.18
N LEU A 204 1.97 -21.17 -82.04
CA LEU A 204 1.10 -22.32 -81.79
C LEU A 204 -0.34 -22.09 -82.28
N LYS A 205 -0.69 -20.85 -82.63
CA LYS A 205 -2.06 -20.40 -82.94
C LYS A 205 -3.08 -20.81 -81.88
N SER A 206 -2.64 -20.83 -80.62
CA SER A 206 -3.41 -21.28 -79.47
C SER A 206 -3.13 -20.40 -78.26
N MET A 207 -4.12 -20.30 -77.39
CA MET A 207 -3.93 -19.87 -76.01
C MET A 207 -3.00 -20.86 -75.30
N ILE A 208 -2.15 -20.33 -74.42
CA ILE A 208 -1.30 -21.08 -73.49
C ILE A 208 -1.50 -20.53 -72.08
N ALA A 209 -1.46 -21.42 -71.09
CA ALA A 209 -1.44 -21.05 -69.68
C ALA A 209 0.03 -20.82 -69.26
N LEU A 210 0.31 -19.63 -68.73
CA LEU A 210 1.61 -19.26 -68.19
C LEU A 210 1.67 -19.41 -66.66
N ASP A 211 0.53 -19.59 -66.01
CA ASP A 211 0.41 -19.83 -64.57
C ASP A 211 -0.72 -20.81 -64.24
N SER A 212 -0.51 -21.56 -63.16
CA SER A 212 -1.56 -22.31 -62.47
C SER A 212 -1.40 -22.15 -60.97
N GLU A 213 -2.50 -22.08 -60.26
CA GLU A 213 -2.51 -21.79 -58.82
C GLU A 213 -2.81 -23.06 -58.03
N THR A 214 -2.05 -23.34 -56.98
CA THR A 214 -2.34 -24.47 -56.08
C THR A 214 -3.52 -24.16 -55.17
N ALA A 215 -4.35 -25.15 -54.89
CA ALA A 215 -5.51 -24.95 -54.02
C ALA A 215 -5.09 -24.67 -52.54
N GLY A 216 -5.44 -23.50 -51.97
CA GLY A 216 -5.08 -23.03 -50.62
C GLY A 216 -6.22 -22.40 -49.80
N TYR A 217 -6.04 -22.15 -48.49
CA TYR A 217 -7.09 -21.62 -47.58
C TYR A 217 -7.51 -20.16 -47.84
N ASP A 218 -6.64 -19.38 -48.45
CA ASP A 218 -6.90 -18.01 -48.89
C ASP A 218 -7.94 -17.92 -50.02
N LEU A 219 -8.12 -18.99 -50.80
CA LEU A 219 -9.27 -19.14 -51.71
C LEU A 219 -10.60 -19.12 -50.94
N ALA A 220 -10.59 -19.55 -49.67
CA ALA A 220 -11.70 -19.46 -48.73
C ALA A 220 -11.53 -18.31 -47.72
N TRP A 221 -10.60 -17.37 -47.94
CA TRP A 221 -10.38 -16.16 -47.14
C TRP A 221 -10.10 -16.39 -45.63
N GLY A 222 -9.55 -17.55 -45.25
CA GLY A 222 -9.25 -17.90 -43.85
C GLY A 222 -10.48 -18.16 -42.97
N ARG A 223 -11.69 -18.07 -43.53
CA ARG A 223 -12.96 -18.34 -42.87
C ARG A 223 -13.91 -18.84 -43.94
N VAL A 224 -14.29 -20.11 -43.91
CA VAL A 224 -15.23 -20.59 -44.93
C VAL A 224 -16.54 -19.78 -44.83
N GLY A 225 -16.98 -19.28 -45.98
CA GLY A 225 -18.06 -18.30 -46.04
C GLY A 225 -19.36 -18.83 -45.44
N TYR A 226 -20.19 -17.94 -44.92
CA TYR A 226 -21.54 -18.31 -44.49
C TYR A 226 -22.29 -18.92 -45.70
N GLY A 227 -22.66 -20.19 -45.61
CA GLY A 227 -23.27 -20.95 -46.70
C GLY A 227 -22.39 -22.05 -47.34
N ASN A 228 -21.10 -22.12 -47.00
CA ASN A 228 -20.14 -23.08 -47.58
C ASN A 228 -19.85 -24.30 -46.69
N TYR A 229 -20.78 -24.70 -45.80
CA TYR A 229 -20.47 -25.70 -44.78
C TYR A 229 -21.32 -26.97 -44.84
N PHE A 230 -20.66 -28.07 -44.47
CA PHE A 230 -21.18 -29.40 -44.22
C PHE A 230 -22.01 -29.44 -42.92
N ASP A 231 -22.84 -30.48 -42.73
CA ASP A 231 -23.58 -30.67 -41.47
C ASP A 231 -22.62 -30.88 -40.30
N LYS A 232 -22.46 -29.80 -39.52
CA LYS A 232 -21.64 -29.73 -38.31
C LYS A 232 -21.99 -30.82 -37.31
N LYS A 233 -23.28 -31.12 -37.13
CA LYS A 233 -23.74 -32.13 -36.18
C LYS A 233 -23.30 -33.52 -36.64
N CYS A 234 -23.53 -33.85 -37.90
CA CYS A 234 -23.07 -35.11 -38.48
C CYS A 234 -21.54 -35.26 -38.39
N PHE A 235 -20.78 -34.22 -38.73
CA PHE A 235 -19.33 -34.24 -38.61
C PHE A 235 -18.87 -34.51 -37.17
N CYS A 236 -19.41 -33.77 -36.19
CA CYS A 236 -19.02 -33.90 -34.80
C CYS A 236 -19.49 -35.23 -34.16
N ASP A 237 -20.65 -35.77 -34.57
CA ASP A 237 -21.16 -37.06 -34.11
C ASP A 237 -20.34 -38.25 -34.67
N THR A 238 -19.69 -38.06 -35.82
CA THR A 238 -18.93 -39.11 -36.52
C THR A 238 -17.41 -39.01 -36.27
N TYR A 239 -16.93 -37.88 -35.76
CA TYR A 239 -15.52 -37.66 -35.48
C TYR A 239 -15.05 -38.45 -34.25
N THR A 240 -14.02 -39.27 -34.46
CA THR A 240 -13.43 -40.14 -33.44
C THR A 240 -11.91 -39.99 -33.46
N TYR A 241 -11.33 -39.84 -32.28
CA TYR A 241 -9.87 -39.76 -32.13
C TYR A 241 -9.27 -41.16 -32.00
N ASP A 242 -8.22 -41.45 -32.77
CA ASP A 242 -7.37 -42.63 -32.60
C ASP A 242 -5.92 -42.20 -32.27
N PRO A 243 -5.44 -42.45 -31.04
CA PRO A 243 -4.10 -42.07 -30.63
C PRO A 243 -2.98 -42.79 -31.39
N ASN A 244 -3.25 -43.92 -32.02
CA ASN A 244 -2.24 -44.70 -32.74
C ASN A 244 -2.06 -44.22 -34.19
N SER A 245 -2.87 -43.26 -34.65
CA SER A 245 -2.86 -42.77 -36.03
C SER A 245 -2.98 -41.25 -36.10
N GLU A 246 -2.20 -40.51 -35.31
CA GLU A 246 -2.13 -39.04 -35.35
C GLU A 246 -1.12 -38.57 -36.44
N PRO A 247 -1.59 -37.99 -37.56
CA PRO A 247 -0.71 -37.56 -38.65
C PRO A 247 -0.11 -36.17 -38.43
N CYS A 248 -0.75 -35.33 -37.62
CA CYS A 248 -0.39 -33.94 -37.43
C CYS A 248 0.62 -33.79 -36.26
N SER A 249 1.59 -32.86 -36.37
CA SER A 249 2.58 -32.59 -35.30
C SER A 249 2.87 -31.10 -35.14
N GLY A 250 3.43 -30.70 -33.99
CA GLY A 250 3.83 -29.30 -33.73
C GLY A 250 2.69 -28.27 -33.87
N LEU A 251 2.88 -27.28 -34.75
CA LEU A 251 1.91 -26.21 -34.97
C LEU A 251 0.64 -26.73 -35.67
N ASP A 252 0.77 -27.67 -36.60
CA ASP A 252 -0.38 -28.18 -37.37
C ASP A 252 -1.31 -29.00 -36.49
N LEU A 253 -0.75 -29.80 -35.57
CA LEU A 253 -1.53 -30.46 -34.50
C LEU A 253 -2.29 -29.43 -33.65
N THR A 254 -1.65 -28.30 -33.34
CA THR A 254 -2.28 -27.24 -32.53
C THR A 254 -3.45 -26.60 -33.25
N LYS A 255 -3.29 -26.28 -34.54
CA LYS A 255 -4.35 -25.75 -35.38
C LYS A 255 -5.53 -26.73 -35.49
N GLU A 256 -5.24 -27.99 -35.78
CA GLU A 256 -6.27 -29.04 -35.89
C GLU A 256 -7.08 -29.15 -34.59
N ARG A 257 -6.39 -29.27 -33.45
CA ARG A 257 -7.02 -29.42 -32.15
C ARG A 257 -7.88 -28.23 -31.76
N LEU A 258 -7.38 -27.01 -31.95
CA LEU A 258 -8.15 -25.79 -31.69
C LEU A 258 -9.36 -25.67 -32.63
N TRP A 259 -9.22 -26.03 -33.90
CA TRP A 259 -10.31 -26.03 -34.85
C TRP A 259 -11.40 -27.05 -34.49
N ILE A 260 -11.02 -28.30 -34.17
CA ILE A 260 -11.97 -29.32 -33.70
C ILE A 260 -12.64 -28.88 -32.40
N HIS A 261 -11.89 -28.27 -31.46
CA HIS A 261 -12.45 -27.76 -30.22
C HIS A 261 -13.49 -26.65 -30.45
N ALA A 262 -13.16 -25.65 -31.27
CA ALA A 262 -14.07 -24.56 -31.61
C ALA A 262 -15.30 -25.05 -32.37
N THR A 263 -15.13 -26.07 -33.21
CA THR A 263 -16.20 -26.65 -34.03
C THR A 263 -17.07 -27.59 -33.20
N CYS A 264 -16.52 -28.67 -32.67
CA CYS A 264 -17.26 -29.77 -32.06
C CYS A 264 -17.29 -29.76 -30.53
N GLY A 265 -16.52 -28.87 -29.89
CA GLY A 265 -16.33 -28.86 -28.45
C GLY A 265 -15.30 -29.89 -27.99
N SER A 266 -14.97 -29.83 -26.70
CA SER A 266 -13.94 -30.67 -26.08
C SER A 266 -14.26 -32.17 -26.01
N MET A 267 -15.53 -32.56 -26.17
CA MET A 267 -15.93 -33.98 -26.13
C MET A 267 -15.44 -34.79 -27.32
N SER A 268 -15.10 -34.13 -28.44
CA SER A 268 -14.58 -34.76 -29.65
C SER A 268 -13.05 -34.87 -29.66
N LEU A 269 -12.38 -34.56 -28.54
CA LEU A 269 -10.93 -34.54 -28.40
C LEU A 269 -10.46 -35.53 -27.32
N PRO A 270 -9.20 -36.00 -27.39
CA PRO A 270 -8.66 -36.87 -26.36
C PRO A 270 -8.60 -36.21 -24.98
N TYR A 271 -8.53 -37.07 -23.96
CA TYR A 271 -8.13 -36.62 -22.62
C TYR A 271 -6.73 -35.98 -22.72
N ASN A 272 -6.56 -34.81 -22.12
CA ASN A 272 -5.36 -33.97 -22.21
C ASN A 272 -4.97 -33.51 -23.64
N TRP A 273 -5.93 -33.27 -24.52
CA TRP A 273 -5.66 -32.78 -25.88
C TRP A 273 -4.86 -31.47 -25.96
N MET A 274 -4.79 -30.69 -24.88
CA MET A 274 -3.97 -29.49 -24.77
C MET A 274 -2.47 -29.78 -24.55
N ASP A 275 -2.11 -31.02 -24.21
CA ASP A 275 -0.72 -31.40 -24.04
C ASP A 275 0.03 -31.30 -25.37
N LYS A 276 1.26 -30.76 -25.32
CA LYS A 276 2.15 -30.57 -26.48
C LYS A 276 1.65 -29.54 -27.51
N LEU A 277 0.58 -28.81 -27.22
CA LEU A 277 0.11 -27.74 -28.10
C LEU A 277 0.99 -26.50 -27.97
N ARG A 278 1.23 -25.86 -29.12
CA ARG A 278 1.97 -24.58 -29.22
C ARG A 278 1.03 -23.42 -29.02
N ILE A 279 0.46 -23.27 -27.83
CA ILE A 279 -0.46 -22.18 -27.50
C ILE A 279 0.30 -21.10 -26.73
N MET A 280 0.06 -19.83 -27.10
CA MET A 280 0.62 -18.68 -26.38
C MET A 280 0.26 -18.72 -24.89
N GLY A 281 1.25 -18.48 -24.04
CA GLY A 281 1.09 -18.57 -22.59
C GLY A 281 2.43 -18.69 -21.89
N SER A 282 2.51 -19.58 -20.90
CA SER A 282 3.72 -19.78 -20.09
C SER A 282 4.84 -20.49 -20.86
N ALA A 283 4.51 -21.44 -21.73
CA ALA A 283 5.50 -22.18 -22.52
C ALA A 283 5.97 -21.42 -23.77
N TYR A 284 5.07 -20.66 -24.41
CA TYR A 284 5.33 -19.89 -25.63
C TYR A 284 4.96 -18.44 -25.40
N VAL A 285 5.95 -17.57 -25.26
CA VAL A 285 5.72 -16.16 -24.92
C VAL A 285 5.77 -15.32 -26.20
N ARG A 286 4.71 -14.56 -26.47
CA ARG A 286 4.66 -13.63 -27.61
C ARG A 286 5.89 -12.74 -27.63
N ILE A 287 6.57 -12.63 -28.78
CA ILE A 287 7.87 -11.95 -28.88
C ILE A 287 7.84 -10.49 -28.38
N ARG A 288 6.74 -9.76 -28.63
CA ARG A 288 6.56 -8.38 -28.13
C ARG A 288 6.49 -8.31 -26.60
N ASN A 289 5.92 -9.31 -25.96
CA ASN A 289 5.82 -9.37 -24.50
C ASN A 289 7.16 -9.80 -23.90
N TRP A 290 7.87 -10.72 -24.56
CA TRP A 290 9.22 -11.14 -24.16
C TRP A 290 10.17 -9.94 -24.06
N TYR A 291 10.27 -9.13 -25.12
CA TYR A 291 11.12 -7.94 -25.14
C TYR A 291 10.72 -6.87 -24.11
N ARG A 292 9.41 -6.75 -23.78
CA ARG A 292 8.90 -5.75 -22.82
C ARG A 292 9.16 -6.10 -21.36
N SER A 293 9.33 -7.37 -21.02
CA SER A 293 9.39 -7.81 -19.63
C SER A 293 10.51 -7.12 -18.83
N VAL A 294 11.72 -6.98 -19.39
CA VAL A 294 12.86 -6.28 -18.74
C VAL A 294 13.75 -5.56 -19.77
N ASN A 295 13.17 -5.13 -20.90
CA ASN A 295 13.92 -4.49 -21.99
C ASN A 295 15.10 -5.37 -22.46
N VAL A 296 14.80 -6.58 -22.93
CA VAL A 296 15.78 -7.64 -23.26
C VAL A 296 16.92 -7.16 -24.19
N ALA A 297 16.72 -6.06 -24.93
CA ALA A 297 17.77 -5.40 -25.71
C ALA A 297 18.97 -4.91 -24.87
N ASP A 298 18.79 -4.66 -23.57
CA ASP A 298 19.83 -4.22 -22.63
C ASP A 298 20.56 -5.41 -21.95
N MET A 299 20.09 -6.65 -22.17
CA MET A 299 20.68 -7.87 -21.59
C MET A 299 21.98 -8.29 -22.29
N SER A 300 22.62 -9.36 -21.81
CA SER A 300 23.83 -9.89 -22.43
C SER A 300 23.58 -10.29 -23.89
N LYS A 301 24.63 -10.20 -24.70
CA LYS A 301 24.56 -10.58 -26.12
C LYS A 301 24.09 -12.03 -26.28
N GLN A 302 24.47 -12.90 -25.34
CA GLN A 302 24.06 -14.31 -25.31
C GLN A 302 22.54 -14.44 -25.17
N VAL A 303 21.92 -13.70 -24.24
CA VAL A 303 20.45 -13.73 -24.06
C VAL A 303 19.72 -13.26 -25.32
N VAL A 304 20.21 -12.20 -25.97
CA VAL A 304 19.60 -11.70 -27.21
C VAL A 304 19.75 -12.70 -28.36
N GLU A 305 20.94 -13.29 -28.52
CA GLU A 305 21.20 -14.28 -29.57
C GLU A 305 20.37 -15.55 -29.37
N LEU A 306 20.31 -16.06 -28.13
CA LEU A 306 19.54 -17.24 -27.78
C LEU A 306 18.03 -17.00 -27.90
N THR A 307 17.55 -15.81 -27.56
CA THR A 307 16.16 -15.40 -27.80
C THR A 307 15.80 -15.56 -29.27
N ASN A 308 16.67 -15.10 -30.18
CA ASN A 308 16.44 -15.22 -31.62
C ASN A 308 16.51 -16.67 -32.12
N GLN A 309 17.35 -17.51 -31.52
CA GLN A 309 17.45 -18.94 -31.85
C GLN A 309 16.20 -19.74 -31.43
N CYS A 310 15.53 -19.33 -30.36
CA CYS A 310 14.35 -20.01 -29.82
C CYS A 310 13.02 -19.40 -30.27
N VAL A 311 13.01 -18.57 -31.31
CA VAL A 311 11.76 -18.06 -31.91
C VAL A 311 11.07 -19.17 -32.71
N ILE A 312 9.78 -19.38 -32.44
CA ILE A 312 8.93 -20.36 -33.12
C ILE A 312 7.54 -19.78 -33.36
N ASP A 313 6.80 -20.39 -34.29
CA ASP A 313 5.39 -20.06 -34.50
C ASP A 313 4.49 -20.79 -33.49
N ALA A 314 3.60 -20.03 -32.85
CA ALA A 314 2.62 -20.52 -31.90
C ALA A 314 1.23 -19.90 -32.16
N CYS A 315 0.19 -20.57 -31.67
CA CYS A 315 -1.19 -20.15 -31.80
C CYS A 315 -1.60 -19.22 -30.66
N GLU A 316 -2.09 -18.03 -31.02
CA GLU A 316 -2.90 -17.19 -30.15
C GLU A 316 -4.37 -17.50 -30.41
N VAL A 317 -5.10 -17.85 -29.35
CA VAL A 317 -6.50 -18.29 -29.50
C VAL A 317 -7.39 -17.06 -29.58
N ASP A 318 -8.11 -16.90 -30.69
CA ASP A 318 -9.06 -15.80 -30.89
C ASP A 318 -10.31 -15.96 -30.00
N SER A 319 -11.20 -14.96 -30.01
CA SER A 319 -12.44 -15.00 -29.23
C SER A 319 -13.38 -16.14 -29.62
N ASN A 320 -13.18 -16.77 -30.78
CA ASN A 320 -14.00 -17.87 -31.29
C ASN A 320 -13.33 -19.24 -31.09
N GLY A 321 -12.12 -19.30 -30.51
CA GLY A 321 -11.38 -20.53 -30.25
C GLY A 321 -10.45 -20.98 -31.38
N TYR A 322 -10.25 -20.19 -32.43
CA TYR A 322 -9.37 -20.51 -33.55
C TYR A 322 -7.93 -20.02 -33.32
N CYS A 323 -6.98 -20.65 -34.01
CA CYS A 323 -5.57 -20.29 -33.96
C CYS A 323 -5.25 -19.11 -34.88
N GLU A 324 -4.76 -18.01 -34.32
CA GLU A 324 -4.03 -16.96 -35.02
C GLU A 324 -2.53 -17.18 -34.83
N VAL A 325 -1.81 -17.47 -35.93
CA VAL A 325 -0.38 -17.78 -35.87
C VAL A 325 0.43 -16.51 -35.62
N ASN A 326 1.26 -16.52 -34.58
CA ASN A 326 2.13 -15.42 -34.19
C ASN A 326 3.50 -15.95 -33.76
N HIS A 327 4.54 -15.10 -33.86
CA HIS A 327 5.89 -15.45 -33.40
C HIS A 327 5.99 -15.39 -31.86
N ALA A 328 6.53 -16.46 -31.29
CA ALA A 328 6.74 -16.65 -29.86
C ALA A 328 8.17 -17.11 -29.57
N VAL A 329 8.63 -16.90 -28.35
CA VAL A 329 9.84 -17.53 -27.83
C VAL A 329 9.43 -18.81 -27.11
N ASP A 330 10.01 -19.94 -27.51
CA ASP A 330 9.89 -21.21 -26.77
C ASP A 330 10.76 -21.14 -25.51
N ARG A 331 10.09 -21.06 -24.36
CA ARG A 331 10.76 -20.93 -23.06
C ARG A 331 11.59 -22.17 -22.71
N ALA A 332 11.16 -23.37 -23.10
CA ALA A 332 11.90 -24.59 -22.83
C ALA A 332 13.19 -24.66 -23.68
N CYS A 333 13.10 -24.26 -24.95
CA CYS A 333 14.28 -24.07 -25.80
C CYS A 333 15.26 -23.08 -25.17
N PHE A 334 14.77 -21.90 -24.79
CA PHE A 334 15.61 -20.84 -24.24
C PHE A 334 16.29 -21.29 -22.93
N CYS A 335 15.52 -21.80 -21.97
CA CYS A 335 16.05 -22.16 -20.65
C CYS A 335 16.98 -23.39 -20.67
N SER A 336 16.84 -24.29 -21.64
CA SER A 336 17.74 -25.46 -21.77
C SER A 336 19.06 -25.14 -22.45
N ALA A 337 19.10 -24.10 -23.29
CA ALA A 337 20.30 -23.66 -23.99
C ALA A 337 21.07 -22.55 -23.25
N LEU A 338 20.44 -21.90 -22.27
CA LEU A 338 21.07 -20.85 -21.47
C LEU A 338 22.11 -21.44 -20.51
N THR A 339 23.36 -21.02 -20.66
CA THR A 339 24.48 -21.36 -19.77
C THR A 339 25.22 -20.08 -19.40
N ILE A 340 25.25 -19.72 -18.13
CA ILE A 340 25.93 -18.50 -17.66
C ILE A 340 27.35 -18.86 -17.24
N ASP A 341 28.33 -18.19 -17.84
CA ASP A 341 29.76 -18.38 -17.52
C ASP A 341 30.29 -17.13 -16.81
N LEU A 342 30.56 -17.26 -15.51
CA LEU A 342 30.95 -16.16 -14.63
C LEU A 342 32.29 -15.50 -15.01
N GLU A 343 33.18 -16.22 -15.71
CA GLU A 343 34.54 -15.73 -15.98
C GLU A 343 34.61 -14.68 -17.11
N ASN A 344 33.56 -14.55 -17.94
CA ASN A 344 33.55 -13.64 -19.09
C ASN A 344 32.64 -12.41 -18.93
N GLU A 345 31.92 -12.29 -17.80
CA GLU A 345 30.92 -11.25 -17.63
C GLU A 345 31.49 -10.02 -16.92
N SER A 346 31.88 -9.01 -17.69
CA SER A 346 32.39 -7.71 -17.17
C SER A 346 31.32 -6.83 -16.50
N ARG A 347 30.07 -7.31 -16.38
CA ARG A 347 28.95 -6.55 -15.81
C ARG A 347 28.91 -6.76 -14.29
N SER A 348 28.71 -5.68 -13.55
CA SER A 348 28.58 -5.73 -12.09
C SER A 348 27.43 -4.85 -11.63
N GLY A 349 26.83 -5.18 -10.48
CA GLY A 349 25.83 -4.35 -9.81
C GLY A 349 24.42 -4.51 -10.37
N LEU A 350 23.76 -3.39 -10.69
CA LEU A 350 22.31 -3.36 -11.01
C LEU A 350 21.96 -4.14 -12.29
N GLU A 351 22.77 -4.02 -13.35
CA GLU A 351 22.49 -4.67 -14.62
C GLU A 351 22.58 -6.21 -14.53
N LEU A 352 23.57 -6.72 -13.79
CA LEU A 352 23.69 -8.15 -13.49
C LEU A 352 22.50 -8.63 -12.65
N THR A 353 22.09 -7.83 -11.65
CA THR A 353 20.96 -8.16 -10.78
C THR A 353 19.65 -8.25 -11.56
N LYS A 354 19.38 -7.31 -12.48
CA LYS A 354 18.20 -7.33 -13.37
C LYS A 354 18.19 -8.60 -14.22
N GLU A 355 19.33 -8.94 -14.82
CA GLU A 355 19.47 -10.11 -15.70
C GLU A 355 19.23 -11.41 -14.92
N TRP A 356 19.88 -11.60 -13.77
CA TRP A 356 19.74 -12.83 -12.98
C TRP A 356 18.35 -13.00 -12.38
N LEU A 357 17.73 -11.92 -11.87
CA LEU A 357 16.34 -11.99 -11.38
C LEU A 357 15.37 -12.35 -12.51
N TRP A 358 15.55 -11.78 -13.70
CA TRP A 358 14.74 -12.13 -14.86
C TRP A 358 14.95 -13.58 -15.30
N ILE A 359 16.19 -14.07 -15.32
CA ILE A 359 16.50 -15.47 -15.63
C ILE A 359 15.84 -16.39 -14.60
N ASN A 360 15.93 -16.08 -13.31
CA ASN A 360 15.30 -16.89 -12.26
C ASN A 360 13.76 -16.91 -12.39
N ALA A 361 13.14 -15.76 -12.64
CA ALA A 361 11.69 -15.67 -12.84
C ALA A 361 11.22 -16.43 -14.10
N THR A 362 12.05 -16.46 -15.14
CA THR A 362 11.72 -17.06 -16.44
C THR A 362 12.02 -18.56 -16.50
N CYS A 363 13.21 -18.96 -16.05
CA CYS A 363 13.77 -20.30 -16.21
C CYS A 363 13.93 -21.08 -14.90
N GLY A 364 13.68 -20.44 -13.75
CA GLY A 364 14.06 -20.96 -12.44
C GLY A 364 15.57 -20.80 -12.18
N PRO A 365 16.06 -21.32 -11.04
CA PRO A 365 17.43 -21.10 -10.59
C PRO A 365 18.46 -21.98 -11.31
N THR A 366 18.03 -23.01 -12.06
CA THR A 366 18.91 -24.01 -12.69
C THR A 366 20.03 -23.44 -13.58
N PRO A 367 19.82 -22.38 -14.38
CA PRO A 367 20.88 -21.80 -15.22
C PRO A 367 21.83 -20.87 -14.45
N LEU A 368 21.56 -20.58 -13.18
CA LEU A 368 22.32 -19.64 -12.35
C LEU A 368 23.37 -20.39 -11.49
N PRO A 369 24.49 -19.74 -11.14
CA PRO A 369 25.46 -20.29 -10.18
C PRO A 369 24.85 -20.59 -8.81
N ASP A 370 25.38 -21.54 -8.05
CA ASP A 370 24.82 -21.94 -6.74
C ASP A 370 24.74 -20.78 -5.71
N ASP A 371 25.64 -19.79 -5.80
CA ASP A 371 25.76 -18.62 -4.92
C ASP A 371 25.25 -17.31 -5.55
N TRP A 372 24.47 -17.39 -6.65
CA TRP A 372 24.04 -16.21 -7.41
C TRP A 372 23.32 -15.15 -6.56
N THR A 373 22.59 -15.56 -5.51
CA THR A 373 21.87 -14.64 -4.63
C THR A 373 22.77 -13.70 -3.85
N ASP A 374 24.02 -14.09 -3.61
CA ASP A 374 24.97 -13.34 -2.78
C ASP A 374 25.53 -12.11 -3.52
N TYR A 375 25.44 -12.08 -4.85
CA TYR A 375 25.90 -10.97 -5.69
C TYR A 375 24.76 -10.02 -6.11
N LEU A 376 23.52 -10.29 -5.69
CA LEU A 376 22.38 -9.45 -6.05
C LEU A 376 22.36 -8.15 -5.25
N ASN A 377 22.24 -7.04 -5.96
CA ASN A 377 21.94 -5.75 -5.35
C ASN A 377 20.42 -5.58 -5.22
N THR A 378 19.83 -6.15 -4.17
CA THR A 378 18.40 -6.03 -3.87
C THR A 378 18.14 -5.16 -2.65
N THR A 379 16.94 -4.59 -2.56
CA THR A 379 16.47 -3.90 -1.37
C THR A 379 16.52 -4.84 -0.16
N GLY A 380 17.17 -4.42 0.93
CA GLY A 380 17.43 -5.28 2.08
C GLY A 380 18.15 -4.53 3.20
N PHE A 381 18.95 -5.23 4.01
CA PHE A 381 19.72 -4.55 5.06
C PHE A 381 20.73 -3.55 4.48
N ALA A 382 21.42 -3.90 3.38
CA ALA A 382 22.48 -3.07 2.80
C ALA A 382 21.98 -1.77 2.16
N TYR A 383 20.74 -1.74 1.64
CA TYR A 383 20.21 -0.64 0.85
C TYR A 383 18.86 -0.17 1.37
N ILE A 384 18.75 1.12 1.71
CA ILE A 384 17.56 1.72 2.29
C ILE A 384 16.81 2.51 1.21
N PRO A 385 15.54 2.19 0.89
CA PRO A 385 14.74 2.99 -0.03
C PRO A 385 14.69 4.47 0.38
N LYS A 386 14.82 5.39 -0.58
CA LYS A 386 14.75 6.83 -0.29
C LYS A 386 13.41 7.22 0.34
N GLU A 387 12.34 6.48 0.04
CA GLU A 387 11.02 6.67 0.64
C GLU A 387 10.95 6.25 2.12
N GLU A 388 11.84 5.36 2.55
CA GLU A 388 11.96 4.87 3.93
C GLU A 388 13.07 5.60 4.72
N TRP A 389 13.87 6.42 4.04
CA TRP A 389 14.93 7.20 4.66
C TRP A 389 14.36 8.30 5.55
N TYR A 390 14.78 8.33 6.81
CA TYR A 390 14.36 9.34 7.77
C TYR A 390 15.54 9.91 8.55
N TRP A 391 15.41 11.18 8.92
CA TRP A 391 16.38 11.92 9.71
C TRP A 391 15.93 12.06 11.17
N PRO A 392 16.88 12.20 12.12
CA PRO A 392 16.56 12.46 13.52
C PRO A 392 16.00 13.88 13.68
N LYS A 393 15.35 14.16 14.82
CA LYS A 393 14.70 15.45 15.12
C LYS A 393 15.65 16.66 15.00
N CYS A 394 16.94 16.43 15.18
CA CYS A 394 18.02 17.43 15.14
C CYS A 394 18.69 17.59 13.77
N VAL A 395 18.04 17.19 12.68
CA VAL A 395 18.57 17.30 11.30
C VAL A 395 19.05 18.71 10.93
N ALA A 396 18.45 19.76 11.49
CA ALA A 396 18.83 21.14 11.21
C ALA A 396 20.28 21.48 11.62
N ASP A 397 20.84 20.76 12.59
CA ASP A 397 22.22 20.94 13.06
C ASP A 397 23.19 19.91 12.44
N ILE A 398 22.69 18.99 11.61
CA ILE A 398 23.53 18.06 10.85
C ILE A 398 24.22 18.83 9.71
N PRO A 399 25.55 18.72 9.55
CA PRO A 399 26.27 19.40 8.47
C PRO A 399 25.73 19.01 7.10
N LYS A 400 25.65 19.98 6.18
CA LYS A 400 25.17 19.75 4.81
C LYS A 400 25.92 18.63 4.09
N GLN A 401 27.22 18.50 4.36
CA GLN A 401 28.05 17.44 3.79
C GLN A 401 27.49 16.05 4.13
N VAL A 402 26.98 15.85 5.35
CA VAL A 402 26.39 14.57 5.78
C VAL A 402 25.03 14.34 5.13
N ILE A 403 24.24 15.40 4.94
CA ILE A 403 22.96 15.31 4.23
C ILE A 403 23.19 14.93 2.77
N GLU A 404 24.16 15.58 2.12
CA GLU A 404 24.57 15.34 0.73
C GLU A 404 25.12 13.93 0.50
N LEU A 405 25.67 13.25 1.53
CA LEU A 405 26.06 11.84 1.42
C LEU A 405 24.88 10.97 1.00
N SER A 406 23.73 11.11 1.66
CA SER A 406 22.54 10.30 1.38
C SER A 406 21.89 10.62 0.02
N GLU A 407 22.01 11.86 -0.44
CA GLU A 407 21.36 12.31 -1.68
C GLU A 407 22.18 11.99 -2.93
N TYR A 408 23.51 12.11 -2.84
CA TYR A 408 24.40 12.05 -4.01
C TYR A 408 25.48 10.99 -3.91
N GLN A 409 26.27 10.96 -2.82
CA GLN A 409 27.49 10.13 -2.79
C GLN A 409 27.21 8.65 -2.51
N CYS A 410 26.25 8.37 -1.63
CA CYS A 410 25.83 7.03 -1.25
C CYS A 410 24.47 6.66 -1.84
N ALA A 411 23.92 7.50 -2.72
CA ALA A 411 22.72 7.17 -3.47
C ALA A 411 23.05 6.16 -4.58
N THR A 412 22.33 5.04 -4.59
CA THR A 412 22.48 4.00 -5.61
C THR A 412 21.13 3.40 -5.96
N ASP A 413 21.01 2.88 -7.18
CA ASP A 413 19.80 2.21 -7.63
C ASP A 413 19.96 0.69 -7.47
N VAL A 414 18.98 0.05 -6.83
CA VAL A 414 18.95 -1.39 -6.59
C VAL A 414 17.59 -1.99 -6.95
N CYS A 415 17.50 -3.31 -7.00
CA CYS A 415 16.29 -4.03 -7.36
C CYS A 415 15.39 -4.29 -6.15
N GLU A 416 14.16 -3.78 -6.17
CA GLU A 416 13.06 -4.29 -5.35
C GLU A 416 12.43 -5.47 -6.11
N VAL A 417 12.46 -6.66 -5.51
CA VAL A 417 11.90 -7.87 -6.14
C VAL A 417 10.38 -7.83 -6.03
N ASP A 418 9.69 -7.81 -7.17
CA ASP A 418 8.23 -7.84 -7.20
C ASP A 418 7.67 -9.24 -6.93
N PRO A 419 6.34 -9.40 -6.72
CA PRO A 419 5.74 -10.71 -6.44
C PRO A 419 5.95 -11.75 -7.55
N ASP A 420 6.22 -11.31 -8.79
CA ASP A 420 6.45 -12.16 -9.94
C ASP A 420 7.95 -12.50 -10.10
N GLY A 421 8.82 -11.96 -9.24
CA GLY A 421 10.25 -12.22 -9.20
C GLY A 421 11.11 -11.26 -10.02
N TYR A 422 10.54 -10.22 -10.62
CA TYR A 422 11.28 -9.26 -11.45
C TYR A 422 11.86 -8.10 -10.64
N CYS A 423 12.89 -7.47 -11.21
CA CYS A 423 13.50 -6.28 -10.65
C CYS A 423 12.68 -5.02 -10.96
N LYS A 424 12.18 -4.37 -9.91
CA LYS A 424 11.71 -3.00 -9.95
C LYS A 424 12.81 -2.08 -9.41
N VAL A 425 13.39 -1.26 -10.29
CA VAL A 425 14.49 -0.36 -9.89
C VAL A 425 13.97 0.69 -8.90
N LYS A 426 14.65 0.80 -7.76
CA LYS A 426 14.39 1.77 -6.70
C LYS A 426 15.67 2.54 -6.38
N SER A 427 15.53 3.85 -6.17
CA SER A 427 16.63 4.67 -5.70
C SER A 427 16.75 4.53 -4.18
N THR A 428 17.95 4.19 -3.72
CA THR A 428 18.23 3.79 -2.34
C THR A 428 19.50 4.46 -1.83
N VAL A 429 19.73 4.37 -0.53
CA VAL A 429 20.97 4.79 0.13
C VAL A 429 21.73 3.53 0.55
N ASP A 430 22.97 3.40 0.09
CA ASP A 430 23.91 2.38 0.56
C ASP A 430 24.26 2.66 2.03
N ARG A 431 23.82 1.77 2.91
CA ARG A 431 24.01 1.87 4.36
C ARG A 431 25.48 1.80 4.73
N ILE A 432 26.29 0.96 4.09
CA ILE A 432 27.71 0.81 4.41
C ILE A 432 28.45 2.09 4.00
N CYS A 433 28.17 2.60 2.79
CA CYS A 433 28.70 3.88 2.32
C CYS A 433 28.37 5.01 3.30
N PHE A 434 27.10 5.15 3.68
CA PHE A 434 26.67 6.23 4.57
C PHE A 434 27.26 6.10 5.98
N CYS A 435 27.23 4.89 6.55
CA CYS A 435 27.69 4.65 7.91
C CYS A 435 29.20 4.85 8.08
N ARG A 436 30.00 4.60 7.04
CA ARG A 436 31.46 4.82 7.10
C ARG A 436 31.82 6.27 7.43
N ASP A 437 31.03 7.21 6.95
CA ASP A 437 31.35 8.65 6.99
C ASP A 437 30.50 9.40 8.05
N ILE A 438 29.81 8.68 8.95
CA ILE A 438 29.04 9.26 10.07
C ILE A 438 29.41 8.65 11.43
N SER A 439 29.46 9.53 12.44
CA SER A 439 29.74 9.22 13.84
C SER A 439 28.90 10.09 14.77
N TYR A 440 28.90 9.80 16.08
CA TYR A 440 28.24 10.61 17.10
C TYR A 440 28.68 12.08 17.08
N ASP A 441 29.95 12.34 16.79
CA ASP A 441 30.50 13.70 16.76
C ASP A 441 30.21 14.43 15.43
N SER A 442 29.57 13.75 14.47
CA SER A 442 29.22 14.34 13.17
C SER A 442 28.11 15.38 13.26
N CYS A 443 27.35 15.41 14.36
CA CYS A 443 26.35 16.44 14.61
C CYS A 443 26.58 17.11 15.97
N GLY A 444 26.70 18.45 15.94
CA GLY A 444 26.81 19.27 17.14
C GLY A 444 25.47 19.88 17.59
N GLY A 445 25.53 20.86 18.48
CA GLY A 445 24.36 21.69 18.82
C GLY A 445 23.21 20.90 19.45
N SER A 446 22.03 20.96 18.83
CA SER A 446 20.84 20.27 19.35
C SER A 446 20.97 18.75 19.39
N CYS A 447 21.84 18.14 18.58
CA CYS A 447 22.13 16.70 18.63
C CYS A 447 22.69 16.21 19.97
N HIS A 448 23.12 17.11 20.86
CA HIS A 448 23.57 16.76 22.21
C HIS A 448 22.61 17.22 23.34
N LEU A 449 21.48 17.85 22.98
CA LEU A 449 20.45 18.28 23.93
C LEU A 449 19.49 17.11 24.23
N PHE A 450 18.98 17.03 25.47
CA PHE A 450 18.23 15.90 26.02
C PHE A 450 17.47 14.99 25.01
N GLU A 451 16.31 15.41 24.50
CA GLU A 451 15.47 14.56 23.67
C GLU A 451 16.10 14.24 22.32
N THR A 452 16.70 15.24 21.68
CA THR A 452 17.36 15.14 20.38
C THR A 452 18.63 14.31 20.44
N ARG A 453 19.34 14.30 21.57
CA ARG A 453 20.48 13.43 21.86
C ARG A 453 20.07 11.98 21.88
N ILE A 454 19.02 11.66 22.64
CA ILE A 454 18.54 10.28 22.76
C ILE A 454 18.04 9.78 21.40
N ASP A 455 17.28 10.62 20.69
CA ASP A 455 16.78 10.34 19.33
C ASP A 455 17.93 10.10 18.36
N TYR A 456 18.93 11.00 18.33
CA TYR A 456 20.10 10.89 17.45
C TYR A 456 20.93 9.65 17.71
N VAL A 457 21.21 9.32 18.97
CA VAL A 457 21.98 8.11 19.34
C VAL A 457 21.23 6.84 18.93
N LYS A 458 19.91 6.79 19.15
CA LYS A 458 19.08 5.64 18.74
C LYS A 458 19.05 5.52 17.22
N TRP A 459 18.82 6.62 16.51
CA TRP A 459 18.84 6.66 15.05
C TRP A 459 20.19 6.15 14.49
N LEU A 460 21.32 6.64 15.00
CA LEU A 460 22.65 6.17 14.62
C LEU A 460 22.83 4.68 14.89
N HIS A 461 22.38 4.18 16.04
CA HIS A 461 22.50 2.77 16.40
C HIS A 461 21.62 1.87 15.53
N GLU A 462 20.37 2.26 15.27
CA GLU A 462 19.44 1.51 14.42
C GLU A 462 19.89 1.49 12.95
N LEU A 463 20.45 2.61 12.49
CA LEU A 463 20.97 2.74 11.12
C LEU A 463 22.26 1.94 10.94
N CYS A 464 23.27 2.20 11.78
CA CYS A 464 24.66 1.76 11.56
C CYS A 464 25.16 0.71 12.56
N GLY A 465 24.46 0.45 13.65
CA GLY A 465 24.93 -0.42 14.74
C GLY A 465 25.16 -1.88 14.35
N ASN A 466 24.53 -2.35 13.27
CA ASN A 466 24.71 -3.69 12.73
C ASN A 466 25.68 -3.74 11.52
N VAL A 467 26.26 -2.60 11.12
CA VAL A 467 27.25 -2.54 10.03
C VAL A 467 28.60 -3.03 10.55
N GLN A 468 29.20 -4.03 9.90
CA GLN A 468 30.48 -4.59 10.32
C GLN A 468 31.59 -3.54 10.28
N GLY A 469 32.37 -3.46 11.37
CA GLY A 469 33.50 -2.53 11.48
C GLY A 469 33.12 -1.07 11.74
N TRP A 470 31.84 -0.75 11.91
CA TRP A 470 31.42 0.60 12.27
C TRP A 470 31.57 0.85 13.78
N HIS A 471 32.26 1.94 14.14
CA HIS A 471 32.55 2.37 15.51
C HIS A 471 32.17 3.84 15.75
N GLY A 472 31.12 4.32 15.09
CA GLY A 472 30.72 5.73 15.16
C GLY A 472 30.08 6.14 16.49
N LEU A 473 29.63 5.19 17.32
CA LEU A 473 29.12 5.43 18.67
C LEU A 473 30.19 5.07 19.71
N PRO A 474 30.32 5.84 20.81
CA PRO A 474 31.24 5.51 21.89
C PRO A 474 30.78 4.25 22.65
N ASP A 475 31.71 3.55 23.33
CA ASP A 475 31.41 2.30 24.05
C ASP A 475 30.27 2.45 25.08
N ASN A 476 30.15 3.64 25.69
CA ASN A 476 29.12 3.98 26.66
C ASN A 476 27.87 4.64 26.05
N TRP A 477 27.62 4.50 24.74
CA TRP A 477 26.50 5.16 24.05
C TRP A 477 25.13 4.87 24.69
N ARG A 478 24.96 3.71 25.36
CA ARG A 478 23.73 3.39 26.10
C ARG A 478 23.43 4.39 27.21
N GLN A 479 24.47 4.97 27.82
CA GLN A 479 24.33 6.06 28.79
C GLN A 479 23.94 7.38 28.10
N LEU A 480 24.45 7.64 26.89
CA LEU A 480 24.05 8.81 26.09
C LEU A 480 22.60 8.73 25.63
N ALA A 481 22.10 7.51 25.38
CA ALA A 481 20.71 7.21 25.05
C ALA A 481 19.78 7.18 26.28
N ALA A 482 20.29 7.42 27.49
CA ALA A 482 19.51 7.50 28.72
C ALA A 482 19.35 8.95 29.20
N PRO A 483 18.28 9.28 29.95
CA PRO A 483 18.14 10.57 30.61
C PRO A 483 19.23 10.79 31.68
N THR A 484 19.88 11.95 31.65
CA THR A 484 20.83 12.37 32.69
C THR A 484 20.10 12.99 33.88
N SER A 485 20.82 13.23 34.99
CA SER A 485 20.24 13.87 36.18
C SER A 485 19.65 15.26 35.90
N LEU A 486 20.25 16.02 34.97
CA LEU A 486 19.73 17.33 34.56
C LEU A 486 18.49 17.20 33.69
N ASP A 487 18.46 16.20 32.81
CA ASP A 487 17.32 15.93 31.92
C ASP A 487 16.05 15.53 32.69
N MET A 488 16.21 15.00 33.92
CA MET A 488 15.12 14.59 34.80
C MET A 488 14.60 15.72 35.70
N ILE A 489 15.13 16.95 35.60
CA ILE A 489 14.69 18.09 36.40
C ILE A 489 13.86 19.02 35.49
N PRO A 490 12.57 19.28 35.81
CA PRO A 490 11.67 20.05 34.93
C PRO A 490 12.05 21.53 34.72
N TRP A 491 12.95 22.08 35.52
CA TRP A 491 13.36 23.48 35.48
C TRP A 491 14.85 23.62 35.14
N ARG A 492 15.20 24.79 34.58
CA ARG A 492 16.51 25.02 33.97
C ARG A 492 17.60 25.54 34.90
N TRP A 493 17.25 25.93 36.12
CA TRP A 493 18.23 26.45 37.08
C TRP A 493 18.78 25.34 37.97
N THR A 494 20.04 25.48 38.37
CA THR A 494 20.70 24.60 39.35
C THR A 494 21.31 25.44 40.46
N ILE A 495 21.55 24.80 41.61
CA ILE A 495 22.23 25.43 42.74
C ILE A 495 23.53 24.66 42.90
N LYS A 496 24.53 24.93 42.06
CA LYS A 496 25.76 24.15 42.03
C LYS A 496 26.88 24.85 42.78
N SER A 497 27.58 24.11 43.63
CA SER A 497 28.82 24.58 44.29
C SER A 497 30.04 24.12 43.50
N THR A 498 31.11 24.91 43.52
CA THR A 498 32.46 24.48 43.09
C THR A 498 33.20 23.69 44.17
N GLU A 499 32.70 23.71 45.41
CA GLU A 499 33.25 22.95 46.55
C GLU A 499 32.44 21.67 46.79
N THR A 500 32.97 20.76 47.62
CA THR A 500 32.32 19.48 47.96
C THR A 500 30.93 19.71 48.52
N CYS A 501 29.90 19.20 47.82
CA CYS A 501 28.53 19.37 48.24
C CYS A 501 28.19 18.54 49.48
N VAL A 502 27.31 19.07 50.34
CA VAL A 502 26.77 18.32 51.49
C VAL A 502 26.01 17.09 50.99
N ALA A 503 26.18 15.94 51.68
CA ALA A 503 25.55 14.69 51.31
C ALA A 503 24.00 14.77 51.29
N ASN A 504 23.36 13.99 50.41
CA ASN A 504 21.90 13.97 50.26
C ASN A 504 21.17 13.59 51.55
N GLU A 505 21.77 12.75 52.39
CA GLU A 505 21.25 12.40 53.72
C GLU A 505 21.12 13.64 54.62
N TRP A 506 22.10 14.53 54.60
CA TRP A 506 22.09 15.75 55.40
C TRP A 506 21.01 16.73 54.92
N LYS A 507 20.80 16.85 53.60
CA LYS A 507 19.70 17.65 53.01
C LYS A 507 18.32 17.13 53.41
N LEU A 508 18.14 15.81 53.51
CA LEU A 508 16.89 15.22 53.98
C LEU A 508 16.72 15.37 55.51
N ARG A 509 17.81 15.21 56.27
CA ARG A 509 17.80 15.42 57.72
C ARG A 509 17.45 16.85 58.10
N SER A 510 17.89 17.87 57.34
CA SER A 510 17.47 19.26 57.59
C SER A 510 15.96 19.45 57.42
N LEU A 511 15.34 18.84 56.40
CA LEU A 511 13.88 18.89 56.23
C LEU A 511 13.15 18.17 57.37
N ALA A 512 13.68 17.04 57.85
CA ALA A 512 13.12 16.33 58.99
C ALA A 512 13.23 17.14 60.29
N LEU A 513 14.34 17.86 60.48
CA LEU A 513 14.57 18.71 61.66
C LEU A 513 13.55 19.86 61.75
N ILE A 514 13.22 20.51 60.64
CA ILE A 514 12.21 21.58 60.60
C ILE A 514 10.84 21.04 61.06
N ASN A 515 10.47 19.85 60.57
CA ASN A 515 9.24 19.17 60.94
C ASN A 515 9.24 18.71 62.41
N LEU A 516 10.38 18.23 62.93
CA LEU A 516 10.55 17.87 64.33
C LEU A 516 10.38 19.08 65.26
N VAL A 517 10.97 20.23 64.91
CA VAL A 517 10.80 21.48 65.68
C VAL A 517 9.34 21.90 65.71
N THR A 518 8.64 21.79 64.58
CA THR A 518 7.19 22.08 64.49
C THR A 518 6.38 21.17 65.42
N LEU A 519 6.68 19.87 65.41
CA LEU A 519 6.02 18.87 66.27
C LEU A 519 6.27 19.15 67.76
N VAL A 520 7.53 19.39 68.14
CA VAL A 520 7.90 19.71 69.53
C VAL A 520 7.24 21.01 69.99
N ALA A 521 7.20 22.04 69.14
CA ALA A 521 6.51 23.30 69.43
C ALA A 521 5.02 23.06 69.73
N ALA A 522 4.35 22.24 68.91
CA ALA A 522 2.94 21.92 69.11
C ALA A 522 2.70 21.19 70.45
N PHE A 523 3.55 20.21 70.80
CA PHE A 523 3.47 19.51 72.09
C PHE A 523 3.76 20.41 73.30
N LEU A 524 4.77 21.29 73.20
CA LEU A 524 5.14 22.20 74.31
C LEU A 524 4.03 23.21 74.62
N ILE A 525 3.38 23.73 73.59
CA ILE A 525 2.25 24.64 73.75
C ILE A 525 1.01 23.87 74.28
N GLN A 526 0.84 22.61 73.90
CA GLN A 526 -0.20 21.73 74.44
C GLN A 526 0.03 21.36 75.92
N GLY A 527 1.29 21.19 76.36
CA GLY A 527 1.64 20.80 77.73
C GLY A 527 1.46 21.91 78.78
N ARG A 528 1.42 23.19 78.37
CA ARG A 528 1.13 24.30 79.27
C ARG A 528 -0.39 24.51 79.35
N ASN A 529 -0.98 24.21 80.51
CA ASN A 529 -2.21 24.89 80.94
C ASN A 529 -1.85 26.36 81.18
N THR A 530 -1.73 27.17 80.12
CA THR A 530 -1.46 28.60 80.27
C THR A 530 -2.74 29.29 80.78
N PRO A 531 -2.74 29.83 82.02
CA PRO A 531 -3.80 30.73 82.43
C PRO A 531 -3.53 32.08 81.76
N GLN A 532 -4.32 32.45 80.75
CA GLN A 532 -4.52 33.84 80.28
C GLN A 532 -3.29 34.75 80.45
N ILE A 533 -2.14 34.39 79.91
CA ILE A 533 -0.99 35.31 79.90
C ILE A 533 -1.20 36.23 78.70
N ALA A 534 -1.46 37.50 79.02
CA ALA A 534 -1.66 38.66 78.14
C ALA A 534 -3.09 38.95 77.65
N ARG A 535 -4.01 39.29 78.58
CA ARG A 535 -5.14 40.21 78.30
C ARG A 535 -4.71 41.67 78.02
N GLY A 536 -3.42 41.94 77.83
CA GLY A 536 -2.86 43.29 77.73
C GLY A 536 -2.69 43.85 76.31
N PHE A 537 -2.94 43.08 75.25
CA PHE A 537 -2.72 43.56 73.88
C PHE A 537 -3.96 43.38 72.99
N LEU A 538 -4.88 44.34 73.10
CA LEU A 538 -5.66 44.95 72.01
C LEU A 538 -6.25 44.05 70.90
N TRP A 539 -6.77 42.84 71.20
CA TRP A 539 -7.57 42.09 70.23
C TRP A 539 -8.81 41.52 70.93
N HIS A 540 -9.95 42.19 70.76
CA HIS A 540 -11.25 41.58 71.03
C HIS A 540 -11.48 40.39 70.09
N PRO A 541 -12.11 39.30 70.55
CA PRO A 541 -12.38 38.12 69.72
C PRO A 541 -13.43 38.48 68.66
N HIS A 542 -12.97 39.03 67.54
CA HIS A 542 -13.79 39.25 66.36
C HIS A 542 -13.84 37.99 65.48
N PRO A 543 -14.97 37.71 64.80
CA PRO A 543 -15.14 36.55 63.91
C PRO A 543 -14.09 36.41 62.80
N GLY A 544 -13.33 37.48 62.49
CA GLY A 544 -12.26 37.49 61.48
C GLY A 544 -10.84 37.21 62.00
N SER A 545 -10.65 36.93 63.30
CA SER A 545 -9.31 36.74 63.88
C SER A 545 -8.52 35.59 63.24
N TRP A 546 -9.18 34.49 62.85
CA TRP A 546 -8.52 33.34 62.22
C TRP A 546 -7.88 33.67 60.86
N PHE A 547 -8.49 34.58 60.09
CA PHE A 547 -7.95 35.00 58.78
C PHE A 547 -6.66 35.81 58.95
N SER A 548 -6.64 36.71 59.94
CA SER A 548 -5.44 37.49 60.27
C SER A 548 -4.28 36.61 60.77
N LYS A 549 -4.58 35.64 61.65
CA LYS A 549 -3.58 34.66 62.12
C LYS A 549 -3.06 33.78 60.98
N GLY A 550 -3.96 33.27 60.14
CA GLY A 550 -3.59 32.47 58.97
C GLY A 550 -2.73 33.25 57.98
N THR A 551 -3.08 34.51 57.70
CA THR A 551 -2.28 35.41 56.85
C THR A 551 -0.89 35.66 57.45
N LEU A 552 -0.79 35.85 58.76
CA LEU A 552 0.48 36.02 59.44
C LEU A 552 1.35 34.76 59.37
N ILE A 553 0.75 33.56 59.50
CA ILE A 553 1.46 32.28 59.32
C ILE A 553 2.03 32.18 57.90
N VAL A 554 1.22 32.49 56.88
CA VAL A 554 1.69 32.53 55.48
C VAL A 554 2.84 33.53 55.32
N ALA A 555 2.69 34.75 55.85
CA ALA A 555 3.70 35.78 55.75
C ALA A 555 5.03 35.36 56.39
N LEU A 556 5.00 34.75 57.59
CA LEU A 556 6.19 34.24 58.27
C LEU A 556 6.94 33.22 57.39
N GLN A 557 6.21 32.27 56.81
CA GLN A 557 6.79 31.23 55.96
C GLN A 557 7.35 31.77 54.64
N LEU A 558 6.66 32.70 54.00
CA LEU A 558 7.15 33.35 52.78
C LEU A 558 8.36 34.25 53.07
N LEU A 559 8.38 34.94 54.22
CA LEU A 559 9.54 35.70 54.66
C LEU A 559 10.73 34.80 54.95
N ALA A 560 10.53 33.63 55.57
CA ALA A 560 11.61 32.67 55.78
C ALA A 560 12.21 32.17 54.46
N ASN A 561 11.35 31.84 53.48
CA ASN A 561 11.81 31.48 52.14
C ASN A 561 12.56 32.66 51.48
N TRP A 562 12.05 33.88 51.59
CA TRP A 562 12.71 35.08 51.05
C TRP A 562 14.07 35.38 51.70
N PHE A 563 14.18 35.27 53.02
CA PHE A 563 15.46 35.44 53.72
C PHE A 563 16.47 34.38 53.29
N ASN A 564 16.03 33.13 53.14
CA ASN A 564 16.89 32.05 52.67
C ASN A 564 17.32 32.25 51.22
N THR A 565 16.44 32.71 50.31
CA THR A 565 16.84 32.97 48.92
C THR A 565 17.80 34.16 48.84
N PHE A 566 17.57 35.21 49.64
CA PHE A 566 18.48 36.33 49.77
C PHE A 566 19.86 35.92 50.30
N PHE A 567 19.91 35.03 51.29
CA PHE A 567 21.17 34.51 51.83
C PHE A 567 21.96 33.72 50.77
N ILE A 568 21.26 32.89 49.98
CA ILE A 568 21.88 32.16 48.86
C ILE A 568 22.42 33.17 47.84
N GLN A 569 21.62 34.14 47.39
CA GLN A 569 22.04 35.11 46.38
C GLN A 569 23.23 35.98 46.83
N LYS A 570 23.37 36.23 48.13
CA LYS A 570 24.50 36.97 48.71
C LYS A 570 25.75 36.13 48.92
N THR A 571 25.65 34.80 48.80
CA THR A 571 26.81 33.93 48.84
C THR A 571 27.54 34.04 47.50
N PRO A 572 28.87 34.30 47.50
CA PRO A 572 29.63 34.35 46.26
C PRO A 572 29.44 33.07 45.43
N ARG A 573 29.30 33.21 44.11
CA ARG A 573 29.05 32.13 43.12
C ARG A 573 27.60 31.63 43.03
N TYR A 574 26.67 32.29 43.72
CA TYR A 574 25.23 31.98 43.69
C TYR A 574 24.39 33.17 43.21
N GLU A 575 25.01 34.16 42.56
CA GLU A 575 24.40 35.45 42.22
C GLU A 575 23.25 35.32 41.20
N ASP A 576 23.36 34.38 40.27
CA ASP A 576 22.44 34.20 39.13
C ASP A 576 21.20 33.34 39.44
N ILE A 577 20.99 32.96 40.70
CA ILE A 577 19.87 32.09 41.08
C ILE A 577 18.53 32.84 41.00
N PRO A 578 17.50 32.25 40.36
CA PRO A 578 16.21 32.90 40.22
C PRO A 578 15.44 32.91 41.55
N VAL A 579 15.52 34.04 42.27
CA VAL A 579 14.96 34.24 43.63
C VAL A 579 13.48 33.87 43.72
N VAL A 580 12.64 34.34 42.80
CA VAL A 580 11.18 34.11 42.83
C VAL A 580 10.85 32.63 42.63
N GLN A 581 11.54 31.98 41.70
CA GLN A 581 11.39 30.57 41.39
C GLN A 581 11.79 29.69 42.59
N LEU A 582 12.92 30.01 43.22
CA LEU A 582 13.37 29.27 44.41
C LEU A 582 12.43 29.46 45.62
N LEU A 583 11.91 30.67 45.81
CA LEU A 583 10.94 30.98 46.86
C LEU A 583 9.66 30.15 46.70
N LEU A 584 9.12 30.08 45.47
CA LEU A 584 7.95 29.26 45.14
C LEU A 584 8.25 27.76 45.26
N PHE A 585 9.44 27.33 44.84
CA PHE A 585 9.87 25.94 44.97
C PHE A 585 9.84 25.49 46.43
N TRP A 586 10.34 26.31 47.35
CA TRP A 586 10.31 26.00 48.79
C TRP A 586 8.93 26.07 49.46
N CYS A 587 7.92 26.61 48.80
CA CYS A 587 6.53 26.44 49.24
C CYS A 587 6.06 24.98 49.14
N SER A 588 6.69 24.17 48.29
CA SER A 588 6.40 22.73 48.14
C SER A 588 7.02 21.84 49.23
N MET A 589 7.84 22.40 50.13
CA MET A 589 8.47 21.64 51.21
C MET A 589 7.44 20.97 52.13
N PRO A 590 7.65 19.72 52.56
CA PRO A 590 6.74 19.03 53.47
C PRO A 590 6.73 19.71 54.84
N ARG A 591 5.53 20.06 55.33
CA ARG A 591 5.33 20.76 56.61
C ARG A 591 4.29 20.06 57.47
N LEU A 592 4.56 19.97 58.78
CA LEU A 592 3.67 19.37 59.80
C LEU A 592 2.81 20.42 60.53
N THR A 593 2.69 21.63 60.02
CA THR A 593 1.93 22.72 60.66
C THR A 593 0.45 22.37 60.85
N TRP A 594 -0.14 21.56 59.95
CA TRP A 594 -1.49 21.01 60.09
C TRP A 594 -1.67 20.03 61.27
N LEU A 595 -0.61 19.43 61.82
CA LEU A 595 -0.71 18.44 62.90
C LEU A 595 -1.15 19.09 64.23
N THR A 596 -0.98 20.40 64.38
CA THR A 596 -1.56 21.19 65.47
C THR A 596 -3.07 21.00 65.58
N ILE A 597 -3.75 20.84 64.44
CA ILE A 597 -5.18 20.58 64.35
C ILE A 597 -5.48 19.25 65.07
N LEU A 598 -4.76 18.17 64.71
CA LEU A 598 -4.90 16.82 65.31
C LEU A 598 -4.76 16.85 66.84
N LEU A 599 -3.71 17.50 67.32
CA LEU A 599 -3.42 17.57 68.76
C LEU A 599 -4.51 18.30 69.55
N ILE A 600 -5.19 19.29 68.96
CA ILE A 600 -6.31 20.00 69.58
C ILE A 600 -7.57 19.13 69.64
N SER A 601 -7.86 18.36 68.58
CA SER A 601 -9.04 17.47 68.54
C SER A 601 -9.02 16.34 69.56
N VAL A 602 -7.83 15.87 69.96
CA VAL A 602 -7.68 14.80 70.95
C VAL A 602 -8.00 15.30 72.37
N ARG A 603 -7.93 16.61 72.63
CA ARG A 603 -8.05 17.19 73.99
C ARG A 603 -9.40 17.81 74.30
N SER A 604 -10.05 18.49 73.34
CA SER A 604 -11.32 19.21 73.60
C SER A 604 -12.51 18.49 72.96
N SER A 605 -13.25 17.72 73.78
CA SER A 605 -14.55 17.16 73.39
C SER A 605 -15.71 18.13 73.58
N LYS A 606 -15.46 19.39 74.02
CA LYS A 606 -16.55 20.31 74.41
C LYS A 606 -16.53 21.72 73.85
N GLU A 607 -15.49 22.17 73.17
CA GLU A 607 -15.54 23.33 72.28
C GLU A 607 -14.20 23.36 71.54
N LEU A 608 -14.22 23.09 70.23
CA LEU A 608 -13.03 23.16 69.40
C LEU A 608 -12.69 24.65 69.22
N ASP A 609 -11.46 25.05 69.52
CA ASP A 609 -10.97 26.41 69.20
C ASP A 609 -10.90 26.57 67.67
N SER A 610 -12.06 26.91 67.08
CA SER A 610 -12.29 27.00 65.64
C SER A 610 -11.28 27.93 64.96
N SER A 611 -10.82 28.97 65.67
CA SER A 611 -9.85 29.94 65.17
C SER A 611 -8.46 29.35 64.88
N VAL A 612 -7.97 28.44 65.73
CA VAL A 612 -6.64 27.81 65.58
C VAL A 612 -6.63 26.83 64.41
N ALA A 613 -7.67 26.00 64.32
CA ALA A 613 -7.82 25.05 63.23
C ALA A 613 -8.02 25.76 61.89
N LEU A 614 -8.90 26.77 61.83
CA LEU A 614 -9.20 27.51 60.60
C LEU A 614 -8.00 28.34 60.10
N SER A 615 -7.24 28.98 61.01
CA SER A 615 -6.04 29.75 60.63
C SER A 615 -4.93 28.85 60.05
N SER A 616 -4.72 27.68 60.65
CA SER A 616 -3.74 26.69 60.17
C SER A 616 -4.16 26.11 58.81
N LEU A 617 -5.44 25.74 58.64
CA LEU A 617 -5.97 25.26 57.37
C LEU A 617 -5.88 26.31 56.25
N PHE A 618 -6.19 27.57 56.57
CA PHE A 618 -6.07 28.66 55.61
C PHE A 618 -4.62 28.84 55.16
N ALA A 619 -3.67 28.83 56.09
CA ALA A 619 -2.26 28.97 55.77
C ALA A 619 -1.75 27.81 54.90
N GLU A 620 -2.12 26.58 55.24
CA GLU A 620 -1.81 25.40 54.41
C GLU A 620 -2.41 25.52 53.02
N PHE A 621 -3.69 25.89 52.90
CA PHE A 621 -4.33 26.06 51.62
C PHE A 621 -3.58 27.04 50.70
N VAL A 622 -3.16 28.20 51.23
CA VAL A 622 -2.39 29.19 50.47
C VAL A 622 -1.02 28.64 50.07
N LEU A 623 -0.31 27.96 50.97
CA LEU A 623 1.00 27.38 50.67
C LEU A 623 0.92 26.22 49.65
N GLN A 624 -0.13 25.40 49.73
CA GLN A 624 -0.41 24.35 48.74
C GLN A 624 -0.79 24.93 47.38
N LEU A 625 -1.50 26.07 47.35
CA LEU A 625 -1.76 26.77 46.11
C LEU A 625 -0.47 27.30 45.47
N LEU A 626 0.46 27.83 46.26
CA LEU A 626 1.77 28.28 45.76
C LEU A 626 2.65 27.10 45.32
N SER A 627 2.60 25.96 46.01
CA SER A 627 3.36 24.76 45.65
C SER A 627 2.87 24.09 44.34
N SER A 628 1.60 24.33 43.98
CA SER A 628 0.98 23.77 42.78
C SER A 628 1.76 24.06 41.49
N TYR A 629 2.46 25.21 41.42
CA TYR A 629 3.25 25.58 40.24
C TYR A 629 4.32 24.54 39.92
N TYR A 630 5.14 24.15 40.90
CA TYR A 630 6.22 23.18 40.70
C TYR A 630 5.72 21.73 40.64
N MET A 631 4.69 21.41 41.43
CA MET A 631 4.07 20.09 41.37
C MET A 631 3.42 19.85 40.00
N GLY A 632 2.64 20.81 39.51
CA GLY A 632 2.02 20.77 38.18
C GLY A 632 3.05 20.74 37.05
N MET A 633 4.07 21.59 37.10
CA MET A 633 5.18 21.56 36.14
C MET A 633 5.87 20.20 36.10
N THR A 634 6.10 19.57 37.25
CA THR A 634 6.72 18.24 37.33
C THR A 634 5.82 17.18 36.72
N VAL A 635 4.51 17.21 36.99
CA VAL A 635 3.56 16.28 36.38
C VAL A 635 3.52 16.45 34.87
N GLN A 636 3.40 17.69 34.38
CA GLN A 636 3.37 17.98 32.95
C GLN A 636 4.64 17.49 32.26
N TYR A 637 5.81 17.81 32.82
CA TYR A 637 7.09 17.38 32.27
C TYR A 637 7.22 15.85 32.24
N GLY A 638 6.77 15.16 33.28
CA GLY A 638 6.78 13.69 33.32
C GLY A 638 5.85 13.05 32.29
N LEU A 639 4.72 13.69 31.97
CA LEU A 639 3.81 13.26 30.91
C LEU A 639 4.42 13.46 29.53
N GLU A 640 4.99 14.64 29.26
CA GLU A 640 5.62 14.98 27.97
C GLU A 640 6.75 14.00 27.61
N HIS A 641 7.54 13.59 28.60
CA HIS A 641 8.71 12.72 28.40
C HIS A 641 8.47 11.24 28.71
N ASN A 642 7.20 10.83 28.86
CA ASN A 642 6.80 9.45 29.15
C ASN A 642 7.45 8.82 30.41
N PHE A 643 7.81 9.62 31.41
CA PHE A 643 8.49 9.14 32.62
C PHE A 643 7.61 8.27 33.51
N TYR A 644 6.28 8.38 33.40
CA TYR A 644 5.32 7.51 34.07
C TYR A 644 5.19 6.12 33.43
N SER A 645 5.60 5.96 32.17
CA SER A 645 5.34 4.76 31.35
C SER A 645 6.61 4.04 30.88
N GLY A 646 7.79 4.43 31.38
CA GLY A 646 9.07 3.76 31.08
C GLY A 646 10.15 4.64 30.47
N GLY A 647 9.92 5.95 30.28
CA GLY A 647 10.93 6.89 29.77
C GLY A 647 12.16 7.06 30.66
N LEU A 648 12.09 6.64 31.93
CA LEU A 648 13.20 6.64 32.89
C LEU A 648 14.03 5.34 32.89
N ARG A 649 13.67 4.35 32.05
CA ARG A 649 14.34 3.05 32.04
C ARG A 649 15.81 3.22 31.62
N ASN A 650 16.72 2.58 32.37
CA ASN A 650 18.18 2.69 32.19
C ASN A 650 18.79 4.05 32.59
N ALA A 651 18.05 4.96 33.23
CA ALA A 651 18.64 6.16 33.80
C ALA A 651 19.44 5.81 35.07
N ASP A 652 20.60 6.43 35.26
CA ASP A 652 21.48 6.20 36.43
C ASP A 652 20.79 6.47 37.78
N ARG A 653 19.68 7.24 37.78
CA ARG A 653 18.88 7.57 38.96
C ARG A 653 17.38 7.33 38.74
N GLU A 654 17.05 6.22 38.10
CA GLU A 654 15.66 5.82 37.80
C GLU A 654 14.75 5.88 39.04
N MET A 655 15.10 5.18 40.13
CA MET A 655 14.24 5.11 41.33
C MET A 655 14.04 6.48 42.01
N PRO A 656 15.08 7.31 42.24
CA PRO A 656 14.89 8.70 42.65
C PRO A 656 13.95 9.52 41.78
N ALA A 657 14.08 9.41 40.44
CA ALA A 657 13.22 10.15 39.52
C ALA A 657 11.78 9.67 39.59
N GLN A 658 11.55 8.35 39.69
CA GLN A 658 10.21 7.81 39.91
C GLN A 658 9.57 8.38 41.19
N LEU A 659 10.33 8.49 42.29
CA LEU A 659 9.81 9.10 43.53
C LEU A 659 9.43 10.58 43.33
N LEU A 660 10.23 11.35 42.58
CA LEU A 660 9.98 12.74 42.24
C LEU A 660 8.63 12.90 41.51
N TYR A 661 8.46 12.18 40.40
CA TYR A 661 7.28 12.27 39.55
C TYR A 661 6.05 11.63 40.19
N ALA A 662 6.21 10.53 40.93
CA ALA A 662 5.12 9.89 41.67
C ALA A 662 4.63 10.77 42.82
N GLY A 663 5.54 11.44 43.54
CA GLY A 663 5.19 12.41 44.57
C GLY A 663 4.35 13.56 44.02
N ALA A 664 4.77 14.16 42.90
CA ALA A 664 4.03 15.24 42.26
C ALA A 664 2.64 14.80 41.75
N LEU A 665 2.54 13.62 41.12
CA LEU A 665 1.28 13.08 40.60
C LEU A 665 0.31 12.72 41.74
N THR A 666 0.82 12.11 42.81
CA THR A 666 0.03 11.78 43.99
C THR A 666 -0.50 13.06 44.64
N TRP A 667 0.35 14.09 44.77
CA TRP A 667 -0.06 15.39 45.28
C TRP A 667 -1.19 16.00 44.45
N LEU A 668 -1.05 16.04 43.12
CA LEU A 668 -2.06 16.58 42.21
C LEU A 668 -3.39 15.82 42.33
N SER A 669 -3.32 14.50 42.40
CA SER A 669 -4.50 13.64 42.51
C SER A 669 -5.27 13.90 43.81
N ILE A 670 -4.57 14.04 44.94
CA ILE A 670 -5.18 14.38 46.23
C ILE A 670 -5.76 15.81 46.18
N TRP A 671 -5.05 16.76 45.57
CA TRP A 671 -5.49 18.15 45.48
C TRP A 671 -6.77 18.29 44.63
N LEU A 672 -6.85 17.59 43.50
CA LEU A 672 -8.07 17.49 42.69
C LEU A 672 -9.22 16.85 43.45
N PHE A 673 -8.94 15.81 44.25
CA PHE A 673 -9.94 15.18 45.12
C PHE A 673 -10.47 16.17 46.18
N ILE A 674 -9.60 17.00 46.78
CA ILE A 674 -10.03 18.06 47.71
C ILE A 674 -10.94 19.07 47.03
N ILE A 675 -10.56 19.56 45.85
CA ILE A 675 -11.40 20.49 45.08
C ILE A 675 -12.76 19.86 44.77
N PHE A 676 -12.76 18.61 44.33
CA PHE A 676 -14.00 17.87 44.04
C PHE A 676 -14.89 17.77 45.27
N LEU A 677 -14.34 17.40 46.44
CA LEU A 677 -15.09 17.36 47.70
C LEU A 677 -15.63 18.74 48.10
N ALA A 678 -14.84 19.80 47.92
CA ALA A 678 -15.26 21.17 48.21
C ALA A 678 -16.40 21.62 47.29
N LEU A 679 -16.31 21.34 45.99
CA LEU A 679 -17.35 21.66 45.01
C LEU A 679 -18.64 20.86 45.26
N ALA A 680 -18.52 19.56 45.53
CA ALA A 680 -19.67 18.72 45.89
C ALA A 680 -20.35 19.24 47.17
N GLY A 681 -19.56 19.60 48.19
CA GLY A 681 -20.07 20.22 49.41
C GLY A 681 -20.78 21.55 49.14
N LEU A 682 -20.23 22.40 48.27
CA LEU A 682 -20.84 23.67 47.88
C LEU A 682 -22.17 23.45 47.12
N ILE A 683 -22.22 22.50 46.20
CA ILE A 683 -23.44 22.13 45.46
C ILE A 683 -24.51 21.62 46.44
N ILE A 684 -24.14 20.76 47.40
CA ILE A 684 -25.06 20.25 48.44
C ILE A 684 -25.57 21.42 49.31
N ALA A 685 -24.70 22.34 49.71
CA ALA A 685 -25.09 23.50 50.52
C ALA A 685 -26.04 24.44 49.75
N VAL A 686 -25.76 24.72 48.48
CA VAL A 686 -26.60 25.55 47.62
C VAL A 686 -27.95 24.88 47.36
N THR A 687 -27.96 23.59 47.03
CA THR A 687 -29.22 22.83 46.84
C THR A 687 -30.04 22.74 48.12
N TYR A 688 -29.40 22.55 49.28
CA TYR A 688 -30.07 22.62 50.58
C TYR A 688 -30.66 24.01 50.83
N TRP A 689 -29.90 25.07 50.57
CA TRP A 689 -30.35 26.46 50.74
C TRP A 689 -31.52 26.81 49.81
N ILE A 690 -31.44 26.42 48.53
CA ILE A 690 -32.53 26.59 47.54
C ILE A 690 -33.79 25.82 47.99
N ASN A 691 -33.65 24.57 48.43
CA ASN A 691 -34.76 23.77 48.94
C ASN A 691 -35.38 24.37 50.22
N SER A 692 -34.55 24.89 51.12
CA SER A 692 -34.99 25.57 52.34
C SER A 692 -35.74 26.88 52.02
N SER A 693 -35.23 27.67 51.06
CA SER A 693 -35.90 28.88 50.57
C SER A 693 -37.27 28.55 49.96
N ARG A 694 -37.36 27.51 49.11
CA ARG A 694 -38.63 27.01 48.54
C ARG A 694 -39.62 26.54 49.62
N ARG A 695 -39.12 25.98 50.73
CA ARG A 695 -39.96 25.53 51.86
C ARG A 695 -40.51 26.72 52.64
N SER A 696 -39.73 27.78 52.84
CA SER A 696 -40.20 29.02 53.46
C SER A 696 -41.25 29.75 52.61
N GLU A 697 -41.12 29.72 51.28
CA GLU A 697 -42.10 30.32 50.36
C GLU A 697 -43.45 29.57 50.38
N LYS A 698 -43.43 28.23 50.44
CA LYS A 698 -44.65 27.41 50.63
C LYS A 698 -45.33 27.65 51.99
N ILE A 699 -44.56 27.94 53.04
CA ILE A 699 -45.11 28.24 54.38
C ILE A 699 -45.74 29.65 54.41
N LEU A 700 -45.17 30.63 53.70
CA LEU A 700 -45.75 31.98 53.58
C LEU A 700 -47.04 31.99 52.73
N LEU A 701 -47.12 31.20 51.66
CA LEU A 701 -48.34 31.06 50.85
C LEU A 701 -49.49 30.35 51.60
N MET A 702 -49.20 29.42 52.52
CA MET A 702 -50.24 28.85 53.40
C MET A 702 -50.70 29.82 54.50
N ARG A 703 -49.83 30.74 54.95
CA ARG A 703 -50.16 31.71 56.02
C ARG A 703 -51.10 32.83 55.56
N SER A 704 -51.17 33.13 54.26
CA SER A 704 -52.10 34.13 53.71
C SER A 704 -53.57 33.69 53.64
N ARG A 705 -53.89 32.39 53.84
CA ARG A 705 -55.27 31.88 53.71
C ARG A 705 -55.96 31.50 55.03
N ARG A 706 -55.34 31.71 56.19
CA ARG A 706 -55.98 31.48 57.51
C ARG A 706 -55.66 32.60 58.49
N ALA A 707 -56.38 33.70 58.35
CA ALA A 707 -56.71 34.55 59.49
C ALA A 707 -58.08 34.11 60.01
N ALA A 708 -58.10 33.10 60.89
CA ALA A 708 -59.27 32.77 61.69
C ALA A 708 -58.82 31.99 62.95
N TYR A 709 -59.08 32.63 64.09
CA TYR A 709 -59.13 32.17 65.48
C TYR A 709 -58.78 30.71 65.83
N GLY A 710 -57.93 30.59 66.86
CA GLY A 710 -58.24 29.72 68.00
C GLY A 710 -57.36 28.49 68.21
N THR A 711 -56.73 28.47 69.39
CA THR A 711 -56.27 27.31 70.20
C THR A 711 -55.02 26.52 69.77
N PHE A 712 -54.08 26.44 70.71
CA PHE A 712 -52.80 25.72 70.71
C PHE A 712 -52.89 24.23 70.34
N PRO A 713 -51.83 23.70 69.73
CA PRO A 713 -51.18 22.48 70.25
C PRO A 713 -49.66 22.70 70.39
N VAL A 714 -49.05 22.36 71.53
CA VAL A 714 -48.48 21.05 71.91
C VAL A 714 -47.28 20.63 71.06
N ALA A 715 -46.16 20.45 71.79
CA ALA A 715 -44.90 19.79 71.44
C ALA A 715 -43.99 20.45 70.38
N SER A 716 -43.11 21.36 70.83
CA SER A 716 -41.82 21.56 70.16
C SER A 716 -40.93 20.36 70.47
N GLN A 717 -41.01 19.35 69.61
CA GLN A 717 -40.03 18.28 69.59
C GLN A 717 -38.75 18.90 69.01
N ASP A 718 -37.79 19.20 69.91
CA ASP A 718 -36.44 19.59 69.53
C ASP A 718 -35.91 18.56 68.54
N TYR A 719 -35.72 19.02 67.31
CA TYR A 719 -35.09 18.25 66.25
C TYR A 719 -33.61 18.13 66.64
N GLN A 720 -33.28 17.12 67.46
CA GLN A 720 -31.91 16.66 67.69
C GLN A 720 -31.38 16.14 66.35
N VAL A 721 -30.92 17.06 65.50
CA VAL A 721 -30.05 16.74 64.38
C VAL A 721 -28.79 16.14 65.01
N SER A 722 -28.63 14.84 64.77
CA SER A 722 -27.49 14.02 65.18
C SER A 722 -26.16 14.76 65.08
N ASP A 723 -25.58 15.08 66.24
CA ASP A 723 -24.30 15.75 66.48
C ASP A 723 -23.07 14.87 66.08
N LYS A 724 -23.27 13.88 65.20
CA LYS A 724 -22.24 12.93 64.77
C LYS A 724 -21.56 13.30 63.44
N THR A 725 -22.02 14.34 62.76
CA THR A 725 -21.46 14.81 61.49
C THR A 725 -20.10 15.53 61.57
N PRO A 726 -19.72 16.28 62.63
CA PRO A 726 -18.45 17.03 62.62
C PRO A 726 -17.20 16.17 62.82
N VAL A 727 -17.30 15.03 63.52
CA VAL A 727 -16.14 14.16 63.82
C VAL A 727 -15.64 13.41 62.58
N ALA A 728 -16.53 13.03 61.66
CA ALA A 728 -16.17 12.28 60.46
C ALA A 728 -15.41 13.14 59.43
N TRP A 729 -15.85 14.38 59.20
CA TRP A 729 -15.18 15.32 58.29
C TRP A 729 -13.77 15.67 58.74
N TYR A 730 -13.60 15.77 60.05
CA TYR A 730 -12.32 16.05 60.67
C TYR A 730 -11.29 14.93 60.45
N GLN A 731 -11.69 13.68 60.66
CA GLN A 731 -10.87 12.50 60.38
C GLN A 731 -10.45 12.47 58.90
N ILE A 732 -11.37 12.73 57.99
CA ILE A 732 -11.10 12.80 56.54
C ILE A 732 -10.06 13.90 56.24
N LEU A 733 -10.21 15.09 56.83
CA LEU A 733 -9.29 16.20 56.60
C LEU A 733 -7.87 15.89 57.09
N VAL A 734 -7.72 15.28 58.27
CA VAL A 734 -6.42 14.83 58.79
C VAL A 734 -5.78 13.81 57.86
N ILE A 735 -6.54 12.81 57.41
CA ILE A 735 -6.05 11.76 56.52
C ILE A 735 -5.57 12.36 55.20
N VAL A 736 -6.35 13.28 54.62
CA VAL A 736 -6.01 13.98 53.38
C VAL A 736 -4.72 14.80 53.55
N MET A 737 -4.58 15.55 54.65
CA MET A 737 -3.36 16.33 54.92
C MET A 737 -2.14 15.44 55.14
N LEU A 738 -2.30 14.28 55.78
CA LEU A 738 -1.24 13.29 55.92
C LEU A 738 -0.78 12.76 54.55
N PHE A 739 -1.71 12.44 53.65
CA PHE A 739 -1.36 11.99 52.30
C PHE A 739 -0.68 13.09 51.47
N LEU A 740 -1.11 14.35 51.57
CA LEU A 740 -0.41 15.48 50.93
C LEU A 740 1.02 15.62 51.44
N TRP A 741 1.21 15.48 52.76
CA TRP A 741 2.53 15.54 53.38
C TRP A 741 3.44 14.39 52.92
N ILE A 742 2.92 13.16 52.83
CA ILE A 742 3.66 12.01 52.27
C ILE A 742 4.04 12.28 50.81
N ALA A 743 3.11 12.80 50.00
CA ALA A 743 3.37 13.11 48.59
C ALA A 743 4.48 14.17 48.43
N GLN A 744 4.49 15.21 49.27
CA GLN A 744 5.55 16.21 49.31
C GLN A 744 6.90 15.62 49.72
N TRP A 745 6.92 14.65 50.64
CA TRP A 745 8.14 13.92 51.00
C TRP A 745 8.68 13.06 49.87
N LEU A 746 7.81 12.35 49.15
CA LEU A 746 8.20 11.57 47.98
C LEU A 746 8.83 12.48 46.92
N PHE A 747 8.17 13.61 46.63
CA PHE A 747 8.65 14.64 45.71
C PHE A 747 10.05 15.15 46.09
N TRP A 748 10.22 15.62 47.34
CA TRP A 748 11.49 16.17 47.81
C TRP A 748 12.61 15.13 47.96
N SER A 749 12.28 13.92 48.39
CA SER A 749 13.23 12.80 48.46
C SER A 749 13.73 12.41 47.08
N GLY A 750 12.82 12.31 46.10
CA GLY A 750 13.16 12.09 44.71
C GLY A 750 14.03 13.22 44.16
N PHE A 751 13.57 14.47 44.28
CA PHE A 751 14.30 15.65 43.81
C PHE A 751 15.73 15.71 44.35
N ILE A 752 15.92 15.63 45.68
CA ILE A 752 17.25 15.76 46.30
C ILE A 752 18.19 14.66 45.80
N ARG A 753 17.70 13.43 45.61
CA ARG A 753 18.51 12.31 45.12
C ARG A 753 18.80 12.42 43.63
N VAL A 754 17.84 12.89 42.81
CA VAL A 754 18.03 13.13 41.37
C VAL A 754 19.00 14.28 41.13
N ALA A 755 18.80 15.42 41.79
CA ALA A 755 19.65 16.59 41.62
C ALA A 755 21.04 16.36 42.23
N SER A 756 21.11 15.76 43.41
CA SER A 756 22.35 15.50 44.15
C SER A 756 23.29 16.70 44.17
N GLU A 757 24.31 16.73 43.31
CA GLU A 757 25.32 17.79 43.22
C GLU A 757 24.79 19.07 42.55
N GLU A 758 23.73 18.94 41.73
CA GLU A 758 23.06 20.07 41.07
C GLU A 758 22.14 20.86 42.03
N PHE A 759 21.93 20.36 43.24
CA PHE A 759 21.23 21.06 44.32
C PHE A 759 22.08 21.09 45.60
N CYS A 760 22.85 22.16 45.74
CA CYS A 760 23.86 22.36 46.76
C CYS A 760 23.71 23.72 47.46
N PRO A 761 22.71 23.89 48.33
CA PRO A 761 22.49 25.17 49.00
C PRO A 761 23.67 25.52 49.92
N PRO A 762 24.18 26.77 49.89
CA PRO A 762 25.25 27.21 50.77
C PRO A 762 24.77 27.29 52.22
N ASN A 763 25.66 26.92 53.15
CA ASN A 763 25.42 27.03 54.59
C ASN A 763 24.05 26.46 55.03
N LEU A 764 23.79 25.20 54.66
CA LEU A 764 22.53 24.50 54.92
C LEU A 764 22.06 24.61 56.39
N VAL A 765 22.99 24.68 57.35
CA VAL A 765 22.70 24.84 58.78
C VAL A 765 21.96 26.15 59.06
N VAL A 766 22.43 27.27 58.49
CA VAL A 766 21.80 28.59 58.66
C VAL A 766 20.41 28.60 58.01
N LEU A 767 20.28 28.06 56.79
CA LEU A 767 18.99 27.97 56.10
C LEU A 767 17.96 27.16 56.90
N THR A 768 18.41 26.04 57.48
CA THR A 768 17.60 25.18 58.33
C THR A 768 17.17 25.89 59.60
N ALA A 769 18.04 26.69 60.22
CA ALA A 769 17.72 27.48 61.41
C ALA A 769 16.63 28.52 61.12
N VAL A 770 16.72 29.24 59.99
CA VAL A 770 15.70 30.22 59.56
C VAL A 770 14.33 29.54 59.39
N TRP A 771 14.29 28.41 58.68
CA TRP A 771 13.05 27.64 58.52
C TRP A 771 12.51 27.10 59.85
N ALA A 772 13.37 26.58 60.73
CA ALA A 772 12.96 26.06 62.03
C ALA A 772 12.37 27.15 62.94
N ILE A 773 12.98 28.34 62.97
CA ILE A 773 12.49 29.50 63.75
C ILE A 773 11.14 29.96 63.21
N SER A 774 11.00 30.07 61.88
CA SER A 774 9.73 30.45 61.26
C SER A 774 8.63 29.44 61.55
N SER A 775 8.91 28.15 61.44
CA SER A 775 7.93 27.09 61.73
C SER A 775 7.53 27.05 63.20
N PHE A 776 8.47 27.28 64.13
CA PHE A 776 8.16 27.47 65.54
C PHE A 776 7.22 28.67 65.74
N ALA A 777 7.56 29.83 65.18
CA ALA A 777 6.75 31.04 65.29
C ALA A 777 5.34 30.87 64.70
N SER A 778 5.20 30.16 63.57
CA SER A 778 3.91 29.82 62.98
C SER A 778 3.01 29.02 63.95
N VAL A 779 3.58 28.05 64.67
CA VAL A 779 2.83 27.26 65.66
C VAL A 779 2.44 28.11 66.87
N VAL A 780 3.29 29.05 67.32
CA VAL A 780 2.94 30.01 68.37
C VAL A 780 1.79 30.91 67.94
N VAL A 781 1.88 31.51 66.74
CA VAL A 781 0.84 32.40 66.18
C VAL A 781 -0.49 31.67 66.01
N ALA A 782 -0.46 30.39 65.63
CA ALA A 782 -1.68 29.60 65.54
C ALA A 782 -2.34 29.44 66.91
N ALA A 783 -1.57 29.26 67.98
CA ALA A 783 -2.06 28.96 69.32
C ALA A 783 -2.46 30.17 70.18
N THR A 784 -1.84 31.34 69.97
CA THR A 784 -2.27 32.64 70.55
C THR A 784 -3.44 33.19 69.77
#